data_AF-A0A1D1YIC7-F1
#
_entry.id   AF-A0A1D1YIC7-F1
#
_cell.length_a   1.000
_cell.length_b   1.000
_cell.length_c   1.000
_cell.angle_alpha   90.00
_cell.angle_beta   90.00
_cell.angle_gamma   90.00
#
_symmetry.space_group_name_H-M   'P 1'
#
loop_
_entity.id
_entity.type
_entity.pdbx_description
1 polymer ?
#
loop_
_entity_poly.entity_id
_entity_poly.type
_entity_poly.pdbx_seq_one_letter_code
_entity_poly.pdbx_strand_id
1 'polypeptide(L)'
;MAVGGIAFNAASDCRGFVGCVGNRPSQPIKPPRGGFPRRRPCPPSRIRCFFGRKTAGHQEGSIRGPGLEEELDLGPVMKFSMLDFAPCNHVSVGLAGRGDEVIFEAVVRDPKSSLHGSRVVLRQFTTSQAQRRGRRALEVLKKLARRQLMYHSYAMQVYGYVSSSSSDNHFTLVHGYHGSYSLRHWLQLSDWLPTLEATLVLDEEWVRRVGDDTIGGPAVTRQLRITRILMRDLLIGVNYLHSHGLAHTQLRLENVHICPVDKHVKVGILGNAVDFYDSSLNSTMDANADRRKLMIAFDMRCVGFMMAKMVLQELMDPSVFIKFKSFLTKGNDPSCLREYLFPILYRNSPSGNAGIQMLDRNWGAGWNLLSLLLATKPSERISCLDALRHPFLCGPRWRIEPSTNLIRWGLGSTAVKITEEYIYGQHQRSRLAYFIELMEMLNPHSKPEDWLEFLPGRWRLLYSTGRHIGPTLRQTPSRALIADAYLTFTCISDDTLSLDSDISFKVMPTSEWPHDKTGTCGKLHVRSSSFHLSSGRRDYLREGTSDVKTPGSQESVARKQLGRKWKKIGSNKEIPFSLPAAKFVAEDIEMEMFFDSPLTNVDEAQNVLREVRTQIPPEMFDLSKIVCGTYLDSRLMVLRGVNGSALLCTRSSFQDSV
;
A
#
# COMPACT_ATOMS: atom_id res chain seq x y z
N MET A 1 -35.54 9.46 20.70
CA MET A 1 -36.39 10.65 20.95
C MET A 1 -35.57 11.90 20.70
N ALA A 2 -36.20 12.93 20.09
CA ALA A 2 -35.72 14.28 19.70
C ALA A 2 -34.53 14.30 18.72
N VAL A 3 -34.67 14.40 17.39
CA VAL A 3 -35.26 15.44 16.51
C VAL A 3 -34.66 16.84 16.73
N GLY A 4 -33.83 17.28 15.77
CA GLY A 4 -33.28 18.64 15.68
C GLY A 4 -32.87 18.92 14.23
N GLY A 5 -33.54 19.89 13.60
CA GLY A 5 -33.67 20.05 12.15
C GLY A 5 -32.43 20.50 11.38
N ILE A 6 -32.39 20.06 10.12
CA ILE A 6 -31.51 20.56 9.05
C ILE A 6 -32.24 21.74 8.39
N ALA A 7 -31.66 22.94 8.44
CA ALA A 7 -32.14 24.09 7.68
C ALA A 7 -31.41 24.16 6.33
N PHE A 8 -32.18 24.05 5.25
CA PHE A 8 -31.77 24.39 3.89
C PHE A 8 -31.90 25.91 3.69
N ASN A 9 -30.88 26.57 3.15
CA ASN A 9 -31.03 27.88 2.54
C ASN A 9 -30.57 27.82 1.08
N ALA A 10 -31.58 27.77 0.20
CA ALA A 10 -31.47 28.08 -1.21
C ALA A 10 -31.60 29.60 -1.36
N ALA A 11 -30.66 30.23 -2.05
CA ALA A 11 -30.73 31.65 -2.39
C ALA A 11 -31.49 31.83 -3.71
N SER A 12 -32.56 32.63 -3.68
CA SER A 12 -33.25 33.19 -4.84
C SER A 12 -33.37 34.70 -4.68
N ASP A 13 -32.93 35.43 -5.69
CA ASP A 13 -33.02 36.88 -5.83
C ASP A 13 -34.46 37.39 -5.78
N CYS A 14 -34.71 38.53 -5.11
CA CYS A 14 -35.31 39.74 -5.68
C CYS A 14 -35.53 40.89 -4.66
N ARG A 15 -34.93 42.04 -4.99
CA ARG A 15 -35.34 43.47 -4.83
C ARG A 15 -36.24 43.93 -3.65
N GLY A 16 -35.81 44.99 -2.96
CA GLY A 16 -36.72 45.99 -2.34
C GLY A 16 -36.17 46.84 -1.18
N PHE A 17 -35.58 48.00 -1.50
CA PHE A 17 -35.69 49.34 -0.87
C PHE A 17 -35.63 49.61 0.68
N VAL A 18 -34.80 50.63 1.01
CA VAL A 18 -34.73 51.55 2.22
C VAL A 18 -34.32 50.92 3.57
N GLY A 19 -33.37 51.41 4.37
CA GLY A 19 -32.47 52.56 4.35
C GLY A 19 -31.78 52.74 5.73
N CYS A 20 -30.53 53.25 5.74
CA CYS A 20 -29.82 53.99 6.82
C CYS A 20 -29.54 53.22 8.14
N VAL A 21 -28.39 53.21 8.85
CA VAL A 21 -27.16 54.01 9.05
C VAL A 21 -26.15 52.98 9.65
N GLY A 22 -24.88 52.81 9.29
CA GLY A 22 -23.76 53.74 9.16
C GLY A 22 -22.75 53.50 10.29
N ASN A 23 -21.64 52.77 10.03
CA ASN A 23 -20.28 53.18 10.42
C ASN A 23 -19.18 52.27 9.84
N ARG A 24 -18.17 52.95 9.30
CA ARG A 24 -16.97 52.54 8.53
C ARG A 24 -15.81 52.16 9.49
N PRO A 25 -14.65 51.57 9.06
CA PRO A 25 -13.80 52.16 8.00
C PRO A 25 -12.88 51.26 7.14
N SER A 26 -12.38 51.93 6.08
CA SER A 26 -11.08 51.82 5.40
C SER A 26 -10.70 50.57 4.59
N GLN A 27 -10.72 50.75 3.26
CA GLN A 27 -9.99 49.97 2.25
C GLN A 27 -8.46 50.12 2.37
N PRO A 28 -7.72 49.20 1.73
CA PRO A 28 -6.56 49.62 0.94
C PRO A 28 -6.60 49.09 -0.52
N ILE A 29 -6.65 50.03 -1.45
CA ILE A 29 -5.71 50.26 -2.57
C ILE A 29 -5.15 49.01 -3.29
N LYS A 30 -5.51 48.84 -4.57
CA LYS A 30 -4.76 48.05 -5.56
C LYS A 30 -3.70 48.92 -6.25
N PRO A 31 -2.50 48.37 -6.49
CA PRO A 31 -1.85 48.54 -7.80
C PRO A 31 -1.10 47.25 -8.22
N PRO A 32 -0.31 47.23 -9.32
CA PRO A 32 -0.78 47.07 -10.69
C PRO A 32 -0.22 45.80 -11.36
N ARG A 33 -0.75 45.49 -12.55
CA ARG A 33 -0.22 44.47 -13.47
C ARG A 33 1.15 44.89 -14.00
N GLY A 34 2.18 44.12 -13.68
CA GLY A 34 3.52 44.23 -14.29
C GLY A 34 3.96 42.87 -14.85
N GLY A 35 4.06 42.77 -16.18
CA GLY A 35 4.69 41.65 -16.85
C GLY A 35 6.21 41.81 -16.85
N PHE A 36 6.94 40.71 -16.62
CA PHE A 36 8.38 40.61 -16.88
C PHE A 36 8.72 39.19 -17.41
N PRO A 37 9.84 39.04 -18.14
CA PRO A 37 9.89 38.25 -19.38
C PRO A 37 10.30 36.78 -19.20
N ARG A 38 9.98 36.00 -20.25
CA ARG A 38 10.49 34.64 -20.49
C ARG A 38 12.03 34.61 -20.44
N ARG A 39 12.61 33.92 -19.45
CA ARG A 39 14.02 33.49 -19.51
C ARG A 39 14.12 32.21 -20.34
N ARG A 40 14.93 32.26 -21.40
CA ARG A 40 15.35 31.08 -22.18
C ARG A 40 16.33 30.22 -21.36
N PRO A 41 16.37 28.90 -21.58
CA PRO A 41 17.31 27.99 -20.89
C PRO A 41 18.74 28.14 -21.44
N CYS A 42 19.73 28.15 -20.55
CA CYS A 42 21.15 28.04 -20.90
C CYS A 42 21.54 26.56 -21.17
N PRO A 43 22.48 26.28 -22.09
CA PRO A 43 22.93 24.93 -22.40
C PRO A 43 23.89 24.37 -21.32
N PRO A 44 24.08 23.03 -21.26
CA PRO A 44 24.85 22.38 -20.21
C PRO A 44 26.36 22.58 -20.41
N SER A 45 27.06 23.04 -19.37
CA SER A 45 28.52 23.13 -19.34
C SER A 45 29.13 21.73 -19.16
N ARG A 46 29.94 21.32 -20.14
CA ARG A 46 30.81 20.14 -20.08
C ARG A 46 31.93 20.39 -19.07
N ILE A 47 31.99 19.60 -18.00
CA ILE A 47 33.17 19.54 -17.12
C ILE A 47 34.15 18.52 -17.71
N ARG A 48 35.32 19.01 -18.17
CA ARG A 48 36.47 18.20 -18.58
C ARG A 48 37.24 17.76 -17.33
N CYS A 49 37.42 16.47 -17.14
CA CYS A 49 38.35 15.91 -16.15
C CYS A 49 39.78 15.95 -16.71
N PHE A 50 40.70 16.58 -15.99
CA PHE A 50 42.14 16.50 -16.26
C PHE A 50 42.73 15.30 -15.51
N PHE A 51 43.32 14.35 -16.23
CA PHE A 51 44.14 13.27 -15.69
C PHE A 51 45.56 13.80 -15.41
N GLY A 52 45.91 13.95 -14.13
CA GLY A 52 47.28 14.20 -13.68
C GLY A 52 48.01 12.88 -13.42
N ARG A 53 48.92 12.52 -14.32
CA ARG A 53 49.82 11.35 -14.23
C ARG A 53 50.99 11.73 -13.31
N LYS A 54 51.22 11.00 -12.22
CA LYS A 54 52.50 11.04 -11.48
C LYS A 54 53.15 9.66 -11.51
N THR A 55 54.37 9.66 -12.03
CA THR A 55 55.33 8.57 -12.13
C THR A 55 56.22 8.53 -10.87
N ALA A 56 56.40 7.34 -10.32
CA ALA A 56 57.53 6.91 -9.48
C ALA A 56 57.46 5.38 -9.52
N GLY A 57 58.46 4.57 -9.91
CA GLY A 57 59.89 4.63 -9.67
C GLY A 57 60.23 3.24 -9.11
N HIS A 58 60.67 2.32 -9.97
CA HIS A 58 61.06 0.96 -9.58
C HIS A 58 62.35 0.99 -8.74
N GLN A 59 62.33 0.30 -7.60
CA GLN A 59 63.52 -0.34 -7.02
C GLN A 59 63.11 -1.75 -6.57
N GLU A 60 63.83 -2.73 -7.10
CA GLU A 60 63.80 -4.14 -6.67
C GLU A 60 64.59 -4.31 -5.37
N GLY A 61 64.16 -5.22 -4.50
CA GLY A 61 64.96 -5.62 -3.34
C GLY A 61 64.30 -6.55 -2.33
N SER A 62 64.52 -7.84 -2.53
CA SER A 62 64.65 -8.92 -1.52
C SER A 62 63.42 -9.56 -0.86
N ILE A 63 63.32 -10.87 -1.08
CA ILE A 63 62.45 -11.86 -0.44
C ILE A 63 62.90 -12.14 1.01
N ARG A 64 61.98 -12.12 1.98
CA ARG A 64 62.09 -12.87 3.25
C ARG A 64 60.68 -13.23 3.80
N GLY A 65 60.58 -14.43 4.37
CA GLY A 65 59.36 -15.24 4.53
C GLY A 65 58.33 -14.85 5.62
N PRO A 66 57.35 -15.74 5.87
CA PRO A 66 56.02 -15.42 6.38
C PRO A 66 55.99 -15.37 7.92
N GLY A 67 55.39 -14.32 8.47
CA GLY A 67 55.14 -14.24 9.89
C GLY A 67 54.61 -12.87 10.29
N LEU A 68 53.53 -12.91 11.07
CA LEU A 68 52.80 -11.80 11.69
C LEU A 68 51.82 -11.09 10.77
N GLU A 69 50.53 -11.36 11.03
CA GLU A 69 49.39 -10.55 10.63
C GLU A 69 49.65 -9.10 11.05
N GLU A 70 50.18 -8.29 10.13
CA GLU A 70 50.32 -6.86 10.32
C GLU A 70 48.92 -6.26 10.45
N GLU A 71 48.66 -5.63 11.60
CA GLU A 71 47.56 -4.71 11.85
C GLU A 71 47.56 -3.62 10.76
N LEU A 72 46.87 -3.91 9.65
CA LEU A 72 46.66 -2.96 8.57
C LEU A 72 45.71 -1.85 9.05
N ASP A 73 46.34 -0.76 9.49
CA ASP A 73 45.93 0.64 9.42
C ASP A 73 44.40 0.89 9.53
N LEU A 74 43.94 1.02 10.77
CA LEU A 74 42.57 1.34 11.17
C LEU A 74 42.21 2.80 10.84
N GLY A 75 41.53 3.05 9.71
CA GLY A 75 40.67 4.25 9.58
C GLY A 75 39.48 4.23 10.57
N PRO A 76 38.66 5.31 10.66
CA PRO A 76 38.29 6.13 11.84
C PRO A 76 37.58 5.46 13.04
N VAL A 77 37.68 4.14 13.19
CA VAL A 77 37.11 3.36 14.28
C VAL A 77 38.14 3.28 15.40
N MET A 78 37.85 3.88 16.55
CA MET A 78 38.78 3.89 17.69
C MET A 78 38.67 2.60 18.52
N LYS A 79 39.82 2.09 18.97
CA LYS A 79 39.87 1.06 20.01
C LYS A 79 39.82 1.76 21.36
N PHE A 80 38.81 1.45 22.17
CA PHE A 80 38.62 2.03 23.50
C PHE A 80 38.99 1.03 24.60
N SER A 81 39.26 1.55 25.79
CA SER A 81 39.30 0.79 27.05
C SER A 81 37.93 0.84 27.74
N MET A 82 37.52 -0.21 28.46
CA MET A 82 36.30 -0.15 29.28
C MET A 82 36.37 0.96 30.35
N LEU A 83 37.57 1.33 30.79
CA LEU A 83 37.79 2.40 31.77
C LEU A 83 37.43 3.79 31.22
N ASP A 84 37.35 3.95 29.90
CA ASP A 84 37.01 5.20 29.24
C ASP A 84 35.52 5.55 29.37
N PHE A 85 34.71 4.64 29.92
CA PHE A 85 33.26 4.76 29.99
C PHE A 85 32.72 4.72 31.42
N ALA A 86 31.71 5.55 31.66
CA ALA A 86 30.85 5.48 32.84
C ALA A 86 29.52 4.81 32.46
N PRO A 87 29.32 3.51 32.71
CA PRO A 87 28.05 2.87 32.43
C PRO A 87 26.94 3.48 33.28
N CYS A 88 25.78 3.70 32.66
CA CYS A 88 24.57 4.14 33.35
C CYS A 88 23.87 2.93 33.97
N ASN A 89 23.15 3.16 35.08
CA ASN A 89 22.46 2.10 35.83
C ASN A 89 21.26 1.48 35.08
N HIS A 90 20.84 2.04 33.95
CA HIS A 90 19.67 1.59 33.19
C HIS A 90 20.01 1.28 31.74
N VAL A 91 19.44 0.19 31.24
CA VAL A 91 19.40 -0.15 29.82
C VAL A 91 18.10 0.39 29.25
N SER A 92 18.13 1.17 28.17
CA SER A 92 16.88 1.65 27.57
C SER A 92 16.02 0.50 27.04
N VAL A 93 14.71 0.62 27.29
CA VAL A 93 13.69 -0.37 26.93
C VAL A 93 13.76 -0.74 25.45
N GLY A 94 14.08 0.23 24.58
CA GLY A 94 14.22 0.06 23.15
C GLY A 94 15.50 -0.57 22.63
N LEU A 95 16.50 -0.75 23.49
CA LEU A 95 17.79 -1.34 23.19
C LEU A 95 17.88 -2.81 23.61
N ALA A 96 16.78 -3.44 24.05
CA ALA A 96 16.78 -4.87 24.38
C ALA A 96 17.29 -5.70 23.18
N GLY A 97 18.49 -6.28 23.35
CA GLY A 97 19.19 -7.04 22.34
C GLY A 97 18.62 -8.44 22.15
N ARG A 98 19.22 -9.17 21.22
CA ARG A 98 19.04 -10.63 21.15
C ARG A 98 19.58 -11.25 22.46
N GLY A 99 19.16 -12.46 22.80
CA GLY A 99 19.62 -13.14 24.02
C GLY A 99 21.15 -13.36 24.10
N ASP A 100 21.88 -13.15 23.00
CA ASP A 100 23.34 -13.21 22.91
C ASP A 100 24.04 -11.84 22.92
N GLU A 101 23.32 -10.77 23.30
CA GLU A 101 23.81 -9.40 23.34
C GLU A 101 23.33 -8.69 24.60
N VAL A 102 24.23 -7.97 25.29
CA VAL A 102 23.86 -7.10 26.41
C VAL A 102 24.20 -5.66 26.03
N ILE A 103 23.25 -4.75 26.24
CA ILE A 103 23.38 -3.36 25.80
C ILE A 103 23.25 -2.46 27.01
N PHE A 104 24.11 -1.46 27.13
CA PHE A 104 24.07 -0.47 28.21
C PHE A 104 24.35 0.92 27.67
N GLU A 105 23.76 1.93 28.29
CA GLU A 105 24.12 3.31 28.04
C GLU A 105 25.37 3.67 28.83
N ALA A 106 26.23 4.52 28.28
CA ALA A 106 27.42 5.01 28.97
C ALA A 106 27.76 6.45 28.58
N VAL A 107 28.53 7.12 29.43
CA VAL A 107 29.10 8.44 29.13
C VAL A 107 30.61 8.29 28.96
N VAL A 108 31.18 8.86 27.90
CA VAL A 108 32.63 8.83 27.66
C VAL A 108 33.32 9.78 28.65
N ARG A 109 34.25 9.26 29.43
CA ARG A 109 35.05 9.99 30.43
C ARG A 109 36.43 10.40 29.95
N ASP A 110 36.95 9.78 28.90
CA ASP A 110 38.29 10.11 28.41
C ASP A 110 38.34 11.56 27.90
N PRO A 111 39.08 12.47 28.56
CA PRO A 111 39.18 13.88 28.14
C PRO A 111 39.98 14.06 26.84
N LYS A 112 40.72 13.05 26.40
CA LYS A 112 41.48 13.07 25.14
C LYS A 112 40.62 12.65 23.94
N SER A 113 39.47 12.05 24.18
CA SER A 113 38.53 11.63 23.15
C SER A 113 37.70 12.81 22.63
N SER A 114 37.47 12.85 21.32
CA SER A 114 36.53 13.79 20.69
C SER A 114 35.07 13.59 21.15
N LEU A 115 34.79 12.48 21.84
CA LEU A 115 33.48 12.13 22.38
C LEU A 115 33.33 12.43 23.88
N HIS A 116 34.30 13.10 24.52
CA HIS A 116 34.24 13.40 25.96
C HIS A 116 32.90 14.04 26.37
N GLY A 117 32.26 13.48 27.40
CA GLY A 117 30.95 13.92 27.89
C GLY A 117 29.74 13.50 27.02
N SER A 118 29.97 12.84 25.89
CA SER A 118 28.89 12.35 25.02
C SER A 118 28.29 11.05 25.55
N ARG A 119 26.96 10.89 25.37
CA ARG A 119 26.26 9.63 25.62
C ARG A 119 26.48 8.67 24.46
N VAL A 120 26.89 7.45 24.79
CA VAL A 120 27.12 6.35 23.86
C VAL A 120 26.38 5.11 24.33
N VAL A 121 26.29 4.14 23.44
CA VAL A 121 25.74 2.82 23.73
C VAL A 121 26.84 1.78 23.56
N LEU A 122 27.01 0.97 24.60
CA LEU A 122 27.92 -0.17 24.63
C LEU A 122 27.12 -1.43 24.35
N ARG A 123 27.41 -2.11 23.25
CA ARG A 123 26.79 -3.38 22.88
C ARG A 123 27.79 -4.52 23.05
N GLN A 124 27.68 -5.22 24.17
CA GLN A 124 28.52 -6.36 24.53
C GLN A 124 27.98 -7.65 23.91
N PHE A 125 28.84 -8.39 23.22
CA PHE A 125 28.49 -9.64 22.54
C PHE A 125 28.98 -10.84 23.36
N THR A 126 28.05 -11.67 23.83
CA THR A 126 28.38 -12.79 24.73
C THR A 126 28.79 -14.06 23.99
N THR A 127 28.17 -14.35 22.84
CA THR A 127 28.46 -15.56 22.05
C THR A 127 29.43 -15.30 20.90
N SER A 128 30.20 -16.31 20.50
CA SER A 128 31.12 -16.25 19.36
C SER A 128 30.44 -15.81 18.06
N GLN A 129 29.18 -16.23 17.84
CA GLN A 129 28.39 -15.83 16.68
C GLN A 129 28.06 -14.34 16.73
N ALA A 130 27.67 -13.82 17.89
CA ALA A 130 27.35 -12.40 18.07
C ALA A 130 28.60 -11.52 17.89
N GLN A 131 29.76 -11.97 18.38
CA GLN A 131 31.03 -11.28 18.20
C GLN A 131 31.45 -11.21 16.72
N ARG A 132 31.25 -12.29 15.95
CA ARG A 132 31.47 -12.27 14.49
C ARG A 132 30.61 -11.21 13.82
N ARG A 133 29.33 -11.09 14.21
CA ARG A 133 28.43 -10.03 13.72
C ARG A 133 28.92 -8.63 14.10
N GLY A 134 29.41 -8.46 15.32
CA GLY A 134 30.03 -7.21 15.78
C GLY A 134 31.27 -6.81 14.97
N ARG A 135 32.20 -7.75 14.75
CA ARG A 135 33.40 -7.52 13.92
C ARG A 135 33.04 -7.20 12.46
N ARG A 136 32.10 -7.94 11.87
CA ARG A 136 31.59 -7.68 10.52
C ARG A 136 30.95 -6.29 10.39
N ALA A 137 30.27 -5.80 11.43
CA ALA A 137 29.71 -4.45 11.41
C ALA A 137 30.81 -3.38 11.21
N LEU A 138 31.98 -3.57 11.81
CA LEU A 138 33.14 -2.68 11.62
C LEU A 138 33.68 -2.76 10.19
N GLU A 139 33.78 -3.95 9.62
CA GLU A 139 34.22 -4.14 8.22
C GLU A 139 33.28 -3.46 7.23
N VAL A 140 31.97 -3.61 7.42
CA VAL A 140 30.95 -2.97 6.57
C VAL A 140 31.02 -1.44 6.72
N LEU A 141 31.23 -0.94 7.94
CA LEU A 141 31.40 0.50 8.18
C LEU A 141 32.63 1.04 7.44
N LYS A 142 33.76 0.33 7.47
CA LYS A 142 34.98 0.72 6.73
C LYS A 142 34.71 0.88 5.23
N LYS A 143 33.87 0.00 4.65
CA LYS A 143 33.45 0.10 3.24
C LYS A 143 32.58 1.35 2.98
N LEU A 144 31.72 1.71 3.92
CA LEU A 144 30.79 2.85 3.81
C LEU A 144 31.43 4.22 4.14
N ALA A 145 32.54 4.23 4.88
CA ALA A 145 33.19 5.43 5.41
C ALA A 145 33.75 6.39 4.33
N ARG A 146 33.90 5.95 3.07
CA ARG A 146 34.43 6.78 1.98
C ARG A 146 33.53 7.99 1.62
N ARG A 147 32.29 8.08 2.16
CA ARG A 147 31.36 9.23 2.02
C ARG A 147 30.55 9.49 3.31
N GLN A 148 31.23 9.89 4.38
CA GLN A 148 30.71 10.06 5.76
C GLN A 148 29.35 10.78 5.90
N LEU A 149 29.13 11.90 5.21
CA LEU A 149 27.99 12.80 5.48
C LEU A 149 26.60 12.14 5.36
N MET A 150 26.34 11.36 4.31
CA MET A 150 25.01 10.74 4.12
C MET A 150 24.79 9.51 5.01
N TYR A 151 25.85 8.78 5.34
CA TYR A 151 25.79 7.64 6.26
C TYR A 151 25.39 8.09 7.66
N HIS A 152 26.01 9.16 8.17
CA HIS A 152 25.71 9.69 9.50
C HIS A 152 24.26 10.16 9.64
N SER A 153 23.61 10.59 8.56
CA SER A 153 22.21 11.07 8.60
C SER A 153 21.17 9.96 8.71
N TYR A 154 21.43 8.73 8.23
CA TYR A 154 20.40 7.68 8.14
C TYR A 154 20.82 6.29 8.64
N ALA A 155 22.06 6.12 9.12
CA ALA A 155 22.53 4.88 9.74
C ALA A 155 23.08 5.16 11.14
N MET A 156 23.07 4.14 12.01
CA MET A 156 23.67 4.26 13.33
C MET A 156 25.18 4.48 13.22
N GLN A 157 25.65 5.53 13.88
CA GLN A 157 27.07 5.87 13.92
C GLN A 157 27.79 4.93 14.88
N VAL A 158 28.81 4.24 14.39
CA VAL A 158 29.68 3.39 15.20
C VAL A 158 31.00 4.13 15.39
N TYR A 159 31.38 4.32 16.65
CA TYR A 159 32.58 5.07 17.02
C TYR A 159 33.80 4.18 17.17
N GLY A 160 33.59 2.92 17.59
CA GLY A 160 34.71 2.07 17.98
C GLY A 160 34.31 0.74 18.55
N TYR A 161 35.29 0.06 19.13
CA TYR A 161 35.11 -1.20 19.84
C TYR A 161 36.02 -1.29 21.05
N VAL A 162 35.62 -2.15 21.99
CA VAL A 162 36.44 -2.59 23.12
C VAL A 162 36.65 -4.09 22.96
N SER A 163 37.90 -4.54 23.04
CA SER A 163 38.26 -5.95 22.99
C SER A 163 39.17 -6.25 24.17
N SER A 164 38.84 -7.28 24.95
CA SER A 164 39.77 -7.81 25.95
C SER A 164 40.88 -8.59 25.25
N SER A 165 42.11 -8.48 25.75
CA SER A 165 43.27 -9.28 25.31
C SER A 165 43.48 -10.55 26.15
N SER A 166 42.73 -10.72 27.24
CA SER A 166 42.75 -11.94 28.06
C SER A 166 41.76 -12.98 27.53
N SER A 167 41.95 -14.24 27.90
CA SER A 167 41.20 -15.45 27.47
C SER A 167 39.67 -15.35 27.53
N ASP A 168 39.12 -14.37 28.25
CA ASP A 168 37.72 -13.98 28.17
C ASP A 168 37.49 -13.13 26.92
N ASN A 169 37.03 -13.81 25.88
CA ASN A 169 36.85 -13.31 24.53
C ASN A 169 35.68 -12.30 24.44
N HIS A 170 35.64 -11.25 25.26
CA HIS A 170 34.57 -10.26 25.26
C HIS A 170 34.82 -9.18 24.20
N PHE A 171 33.84 -9.02 23.30
CA PHE A 171 33.85 -7.98 22.28
C PHE A 171 32.65 -7.04 22.50
N THR A 172 32.92 -5.75 22.62
CA THR A 172 31.90 -4.72 22.82
C THR A 172 32.00 -3.68 21.71
N LEU A 173 30.89 -3.36 21.06
CA LEU A 173 30.81 -2.32 20.05
C LEU A 173 30.29 -1.03 20.66
N VAL A 174 30.94 0.09 20.32
CA VAL A 174 30.61 1.42 20.81
C VAL A 174 29.92 2.19 19.69
N HIS A 175 28.66 2.59 19.92
CA HIS A 175 27.88 3.33 18.93
C HIS A 175 27.15 4.53 19.54
N GLY A 176 26.65 5.42 18.66
CA GLY A 176 25.90 6.61 19.02
C GLY A 176 24.59 6.29 19.74
N TYR A 177 24.26 7.14 20.72
CA TYR A 177 22.97 7.14 21.38
C TYR A 177 21.95 7.89 20.50
N HIS A 178 20.89 7.19 20.08
CA HIS A 178 19.84 7.73 19.20
C HIS A 178 18.44 7.62 19.84
N GLY A 179 18.36 7.82 21.17
CA GLY A 179 17.13 7.74 21.94
C GLY A 179 16.83 6.36 22.53
N SER A 180 15.98 6.33 23.56
CA SER A 180 15.70 5.14 24.37
C SER A 180 14.70 4.15 23.76
N TYR A 181 14.04 4.49 22.65
CA TYR A 181 13.01 3.66 22.04
C TYR A 181 13.39 3.31 20.60
N SER A 182 13.34 2.02 20.26
CA SER A 182 13.26 1.59 18.86
C SER A 182 11.86 1.84 18.33
N LEU A 183 11.71 1.87 17.01
CA LEU A 183 10.43 2.11 16.34
C LEU A 183 9.36 1.10 16.77
N ARG A 184 9.75 -0.15 17.07
CA ARG A 184 8.85 -1.14 17.69
C ARG A 184 8.23 -0.63 18.98
N HIS A 185 9.05 -0.10 19.89
CA HIS A 185 8.60 0.36 21.20
C HIS A 185 7.74 1.60 21.08
N TRP A 186 8.12 2.53 20.19
CA TRP A 186 7.29 3.68 19.85
C TRP A 186 5.86 3.25 19.50
N LEU A 187 5.71 2.28 18.59
CA LEU A 187 4.38 1.80 18.17
C LEU A 187 3.58 1.06 19.26
N GLN A 188 4.21 0.69 20.38
CA GLN A 188 3.55 0.02 21.50
C GLN A 188 3.11 1.02 22.60
N LEU A 189 3.57 2.28 22.55
CA LEU A 189 3.12 3.32 23.47
C LEU A 189 1.68 3.74 23.14
N SER A 190 0.85 3.94 24.17
CA SER A 190 -0.55 4.37 24.00
C SER A 190 -0.67 5.80 23.46
N ASP A 191 0.29 6.66 23.79
CA ASP A 191 0.38 8.08 23.43
C ASP A 191 1.46 8.36 22.37
N TRP A 192 1.86 7.33 21.61
CA TRP A 192 3.00 7.41 20.70
C TRP A 192 2.92 8.56 19.69
N LEU A 193 1.72 8.91 19.22
CA LEU A 193 1.52 9.89 18.16
C LEU A 193 1.88 11.32 18.63
N PRO A 194 1.23 11.90 19.67
CA PRO A 194 1.63 13.20 20.21
C PRO A 194 3.11 13.26 20.62
N THR A 195 3.61 12.22 21.29
CA THR A 195 4.97 12.19 21.83
C THR A 195 6.02 12.14 20.69
N LEU A 196 5.72 11.43 19.61
CA LEU A 196 6.58 11.39 18.43
C LEU A 196 6.53 12.71 17.64
N GLU A 197 5.39 13.36 17.53
CA GLU A 197 5.29 14.68 16.89
C GLU A 197 6.12 15.73 17.63
N ALA A 198 6.08 15.72 18.97
CA ALA A 198 6.91 16.57 19.81
C ALA A 198 8.40 16.28 19.61
N THR A 199 8.77 15.00 19.54
CA THR A 199 10.16 14.58 19.29
C THR A 199 10.68 15.03 17.93
N LEU A 200 9.82 14.97 16.90
CA LEU A 200 10.14 15.44 15.54
C LEU A 200 9.97 16.96 15.37
N VAL A 201 9.49 17.68 16.40
CA VAL A 201 9.22 19.13 16.40
C VAL A 201 8.41 19.53 15.17
N LEU A 202 7.29 18.85 14.94
CA LEU A 202 6.37 19.20 13.85
C LEU A 202 5.45 20.35 14.32
N ASP A 203 5.69 21.61 13.91
CA ASP A 203 4.93 22.77 14.43
C ASP A 203 3.41 22.71 14.17
N GLU A 204 2.63 23.41 15.01
CA GLU A 204 1.17 23.59 14.87
C GLU A 204 0.74 24.22 13.53
N GLU A 205 1.56 25.09 12.93
CA GLU A 205 1.27 25.64 11.60
C GLU A 205 1.24 24.55 10.51
N TRP A 206 1.99 23.46 10.70
CA TRP A 206 1.95 22.33 9.79
C TRP A 206 0.79 21.38 10.08
N VAL A 207 0.17 21.46 11.25
CA VAL A 207 -1.07 20.74 11.62
C VAL A 207 -2.27 21.33 10.87
N ARG A 208 -2.29 22.64 10.62
CA ARG A 208 -3.35 23.33 9.85
C ARG A 208 -3.24 23.19 8.32
N ARG A 209 -2.07 22.89 7.76
CA ARG A 209 -1.81 22.97 6.29
C ARG A 209 -2.03 21.68 5.49
N VAL A 210 -2.47 20.58 6.11
CA VAL A 210 -2.59 19.30 5.42
C VAL A 210 -4.04 19.07 4.98
N GLY A 211 -4.31 19.47 3.74
CA GLY A 211 -5.58 19.20 3.06
C GLY A 211 -5.82 17.70 2.91
N ASP A 212 -6.75 17.18 3.69
CA ASP A 212 -8.04 16.63 3.22
C ASP A 212 -8.77 16.12 4.48
N ASP A 213 -9.67 16.94 5.03
CA ASP A 213 -10.44 16.59 6.25
C ASP A 213 -11.56 15.57 5.96
N THR A 214 -11.68 15.10 4.71
CA THR A 214 -12.83 14.33 4.25
C THR A 214 -12.88 12.89 4.77
N ILE A 215 -11.74 12.24 5.07
CA ILE A 215 -11.69 10.80 5.39
C ILE A 215 -10.86 10.54 6.66
N GLY A 216 -11.51 10.19 7.77
CA GLY A 216 -10.85 9.80 9.03
C GLY A 216 -10.37 10.96 9.91
N GLY A 217 -10.63 12.20 9.47
CA GLY A 217 -10.35 13.40 10.25
C GLY A 217 -8.87 13.72 10.47
N PRO A 218 -8.58 14.70 11.36
CA PRO A 218 -7.24 15.24 11.57
C PRO A 218 -6.24 14.21 12.12
N ALA A 219 -6.69 13.26 12.94
CA ALA A 219 -5.84 12.24 13.56
C ALA A 219 -5.22 11.31 12.49
N VAL A 220 -6.02 10.82 11.54
CA VAL A 220 -5.58 9.99 10.41
C VAL A 220 -4.61 10.78 9.52
N THR A 221 -4.86 12.08 9.33
CA THR A 221 -3.97 12.97 8.56
C THR A 221 -2.60 13.12 9.23
N ARG A 222 -2.57 13.32 10.54
CA ARG A 222 -1.34 13.41 11.36
C ARG A 222 -0.55 12.11 11.31
N GLN A 223 -1.21 10.97 11.57
CA GLN A 223 -0.57 9.66 11.54
C GLN A 223 0.04 9.35 10.15
N LEU A 224 -0.72 9.57 9.07
CA LEU A 224 -0.24 9.39 7.71
C LEU A 224 1.00 10.23 7.39
N ARG A 225 1.05 11.46 7.89
CA ARG A 225 2.21 12.33 7.68
C ARG A 225 3.44 11.77 8.36
N ILE A 226 3.33 11.34 9.62
CA ILE A 226 4.45 10.75 10.34
C ILE A 226 4.91 9.47 9.65
N THR A 227 3.98 8.58 9.28
CA THR A 227 4.32 7.36 8.53
C THR A 227 5.09 7.69 7.26
N ARG A 228 4.70 8.72 6.49
CA ARG A 228 5.41 9.15 5.28
C ARG A 228 6.83 9.63 5.57
N ILE A 229 7.03 10.41 6.65
CA ILE A 229 8.35 10.89 7.07
C ILE A 229 9.23 9.69 7.44
N LEU A 230 8.74 8.81 8.32
CA LEU A 230 9.48 7.63 8.76
C LEU A 230 9.83 6.70 7.60
N MET A 231 8.88 6.42 6.72
CA MET A 231 9.10 5.60 5.53
C MET A 231 10.11 6.22 4.58
N ARG A 232 10.07 7.54 4.38
CA ARG A 232 11.00 8.24 3.51
C ARG A 232 12.43 8.17 4.06
N ASP A 233 12.63 8.46 5.33
CA ASP A 233 13.95 8.39 5.96
C ASP A 233 14.50 6.96 5.93
N LEU A 234 13.66 5.96 6.24
CA LEU A 234 14.02 4.55 6.14
C LEU A 234 14.47 4.19 4.72
N LEU A 235 13.67 4.55 3.71
CA LEU A 235 13.99 4.25 2.32
C LEU A 235 15.22 5.01 1.81
N ILE A 236 15.49 6.23 2.28
CA ILE A 236 16.73 6.95 1.96
C ILE A 236 17.93 6.19 2.52
N GLY A 237 17.86 5.75 3.78
CA GLY A 237 18.92 4.94 4.40
C GLY A 237 19.16 3.60 3.68
N VAL A 238 18.09 2.89 3.32
CA VAL A 238 18.22 1.62 2.57
C VAL A 238 18.74 1.86 1.14
N ASN A 239 18.24 2.88 0.45
CA ASN A 239 18.74 3.26 -0.88
C ASN A 239 20.23 3.61 -0.85
N TYR A 240 20.69 4.27 0.22
CA TYR A 240 22.11 4.54 0.42
C TYR A 240 22.91 3.23 0.45
N LEU A 241 22.51 2.25 1.25
CA LEU A 241 23.19 0.94 1.30
C LEU A 241 23.19 0.25 -0.07
N HIS A 242 22.03 0.19 -0.74
CA HIS A 242 21.89 -0.48 -2.03
C HIS A 242 22.72 0.19 -3.13
N SER A 243 22.84 1.52 -3.12
CA SER A 243 23.68 2.27 -4.06
C SER A 243 25.19 2.04 -3.83
N HIS A 244 25.58 1.61 -2.62
CA HIS A 244 26.97 1.29 -2.25
C HIS A 244 27.27 -0.20 -2.29
N GLY A 245 26.41 -1.01 -2.90
CA GLY A 245 26.68 -2.43 -3.10
C GLY A 245 26.37 -3.32 -1.89
N LEU A 246 25.61 -2.83 -0.91
CA LEU A 246 25.31 -3.56 0.32
C LEU A 246 23.80 -3.78 0.47
N ALA A 247 23.39 -4.95 0.93
CA ALA A 247 22.06 -5.15 1.53
C ALA A 247 22.18 -5.24 3.05
N HIS A 248 21.17 -4.75 3.75
CA HIS A 248 21.12 -4.79 5.21
C HIS A 248 20.78 -6.20 5.72
N THR A 249 19.89 -6.93 5.03
CA THR A 249 19.42 -8.30 5.30
C THR A 249 18.82 -8.57 6.68
N GLN A 250 18.55 -7.51 7.46
CA GLN A 250 17.98 -7.63 8.80
C GLN A 250 17.17 -6.38 9.16
N LEU A 251 16.42 -5.84 8.20
CA LEU A 251 15.53 -4.71 8.46
C LEU A 251 14.31 -5.17 9.25
N ARG A 252 14.14 -4.61 10.45
CA ARG A 252 13.01 -4.87 11.35
C ARG A 252 12.77 -3.65 12.23
N LEU A 253 11.58 -3.54 12.82
CA LEU A 253 11.22 -2.41 13.69
C LEU A 253 12.11 -2.29 14.94
N GLU A 254 12.70 -3.39 15.41
CA GLU A 254 13.64 -3.38 16.54
C GLU A 254 14.99 -2.75 16.19
N ASN A 255 15.35 -2.79 14.90
CA ASN A 255 16.64 -2.33 14.40
C ASN A 255 16.56 -0.89 13.86
N VAL A 256 15.52 -0.14 14.21
CA VAL A 256 15.31 1.21 13.69
C VAL A 256 15.03 2.16 14.84
N HIS A 257 15.76 3.28 14.87
CA HIS A 257 15.72 4.26 15.94
C HIS A 257 15.39 5.65 15.38
N ILE A 258 14.85 6.52 16.22
CA ILE A 258 14.51 7.90 15.83
C ILE A 258 15.44 8.79 16.63
N CYS A 259 16.39 9.45 15.96
CA CYS A 259 17.33 10.31 16.66
C CYS A 259 16.65 11.63 17.05
N PRO A 260 16.55 11.98 18.35
CA PRO A 260 15.90 13.24 18.75
C PRO A 260 16.66 14.49 18.30
N VAL A 261 17.98 14.38 18.11
CA VAL A 261 18.85 15.50 17.70
C VAL A 261 18.63 15.83 16.23
N ASP A 262 18.76 14.81 15.37
CA ASP A 262 18.69 14.93 13.92
C ASP A 262 17.26 14.90 13.39
N LYS A 263 16.31 14.44 14.23
CA LYS A 263 14.89 14.22 13.90
C LYS A 263 14.68 13.26 12.72
N HIS A 264 15.66 12.39 12.48
CA HIS A 264 15.67 11.42 11.39
C HIS A 264 15.68 9.98 11.90
N VAL A 265 15.12 9.10 11.09
CA VAL A 265 15.21 7.66 11.31
C VAL A 265 16.63 7.16 11.02
N LYS A 266 17.18 6.38 11.95
CA LYS A 266 18.48 5.70 11.84
C LYS A 266 18.27 4.20 11.68
N VAL A 267 18.79 3.67 10.58
CA VAL A 267 18.87 2.22 10.35
C VAL A 267 19.96 1.62 11.23
N GLY A 268 19.66 0.48 11.84
CA GLY A 268 20.47 -0.15 12.88
C GLY A 268 21.80 -0.73 12.41
N ILE A 269 22.47 -1.46 13.32
CA ILE A 269 23.84 -1.94 13.13
C ILE A 269 23.91 -2.97 12.00
N LEU A 270 24.83 -2.76 11.06
CA LEU A 270 25.02 -3.53 9.83
C LEU A 270 25.79 -4.85 10.03
N GLY A 271 25.69 -5.48 11.20
CA GLY A 271 26.47 -6.70 11.52
C GLY A 271 26.11 -7.94 10.69
N ASN A 272 24.96 -7.93 10.02
CA ASN A 272 24.55 -8.97 9.09
C ASN A 272 24.58 -8.51 7.63
N ALA A 273 24.95 -7.25 7.36
CA ALA A 273 24.90 -6.70 6.01
C ALA A 273 25.84 -7.46 5.08
N VAL A 274 25.40 -7.63 3.84
CA VAL A 274 26.05 -8.48 2.85
C VAL A 274 26.38 -7.66 1.62
N ASP A 275 27.59 -7.86 1.10
CA ASP A 275 28.06 -7.24 -0.14
C ASP A 275 27.48 -7.99 -1.35
N PHE A 276 27.08 -7.22 -2.37
CA PHE A 276 26.60 -7.78 -3.63
C PHE A 276 27.72 -8.45 -4.41
N TYR A 277 28.96 -8.00 -4.23
CA TYR A 277 30.12 -8.45 -5.00
C TYR A 277 31.08 -9.32 -4.19
N ASP A 278 30.62 -9.91 -3.08
CA ASP A 278 31.46 -10.78 -2.25
C ASP A 278 31.95 -11.97 -3.10
N SER A 279 33.21 -11.90 -3.49
CA SER A 279 33.83 -12.71 -4.53
C SER A 279 34.25 -14.07 -3.97
N SER A 280 33.35 -15.05 -3.99
CA SER A 280 33.81 -16.37 -4.39
C SER A 280 34.22 -16.25 -5.85
N LEU A 281 35.50 -16.40 -6.17
CA LEU A 281 36.15 -16.19 -7.48
C LEU A 281 35.54 -16.94 -8.69
N ASN A 282 34.38 -17.59 -8.55
CA ASN A 282 33.76 -18.49 -9.51
C ASN A 282 32.32 -18.10 -9.93
N SER A 283 31.77 -16.94 -9.54
CA SER A 283 30.42 -16.54 -9.97
C SER A 283 30.44 -15.73 -11.27
N THR A 284 29.62 -16.15 -12.24
CA THR A 284 29.40 -15.41 -13.49
C THR A 284 28.77 -14.03 -13.21
N MET A 285 28.99 -13.06 -14.10
CA MET A 285 28.41 -11.71 -13.99
C MET A 285 26.88 -11.72 -13.79
N ASP A 286 26.19 -12.64 -14.47
CA ASP A 286 24.73 -12.80 -14.37
C ASP A 286 24.30 -13.32 -12.99
N ALA A 287 25.02 -14.30 -12.42
CA ALA A 287 24.73 -14.82 -11.08
C ALA A 287 24.87 -13.74 -9.98
N ASN A 288 25.82 -12.81 -10.15
CA ASN A 288 25.99 -11.68 -9.24
C ASN A 288 24.87 -10.64 -9.38
N ALA A 289 24.38 -10.39 -10.60
CA ALA A 289 23.25 -9.51 -10.84
C ALA A 289 21.95 -10.06 -10.23
N ASP A 290 21.71 -11.36 -10.37
CA ASP A 290 20.57 -12.06 -9.78
C ASP A 290 20.64 -12.05 -8.26
N ARG A 291 21.81 -12.37 -7.68
CA ARG A 291 22.04 -12.28 -6.23
C ARG A 291 21.75 -10.86 -5.71
N ARG A 292 22.28 -9.82 -6.36
CA ARG A 292 22.01 -8.42 -6.00
C ARG A 292 20.52 -8.12 -6.00
N LYS A 293 19.81 -8.53 -7.05
CA LYS A 293 18.36 -8.31 -7.20
C LYS A 293 17.58 -9.01 -6.09
N LEU A 294 17.92 -10.25 -5.76
CA LEU A 294 17.29 -11.01 -4.68
C LEU A 294 17.50 -10.34 -3.31
N MET A 295 18.71 -9.85 -3.03
CA MET A 295 19.05 -9.22 -1.76
C MET A 295 18.38 -7.85 -1.58
N ILE A 296 18.37 -7.03 -2.63
CA ILE A 296 17.61 -5.77 -2.66
C ILE A 296 16.13 -6.06 -2.42
N ALA A 297 15.58 -7.03 -3.15
CA ALA A 297 14.18 -7.40 -2.99
C ALA A 297 13.90 -7.89 -1.55
N PHE A 298 14.80 -8.65 -0.92
CA PHE A 298 14.62 -9.10 0.46
C PHE A 298 14.48 -7.91 1.43
N ASP A 299 15.39 -6.93 1.34
CA ASP A 299 15.32 -5.72 2.16
C ASP A 299 14.00 -4.96 1.93
N MET A 300 13.58 -4.82 0.67
CA MET A 300 12.32 -4.15 0.32
C MET A 300 11.09 -4.85 0.87
N ARG A 301 11.11 -6.19 0.95
CA ARG A 301 10.05 -6.97 1.60
C ARG A 301 9.98 -6.68 3.10
N CYS A 302 11.14 -6.58 3.75
CA CYS A 302 11.23 -6.20 5.15
C CYS A 302 10.70 -4.78 5.40
N VAL A 303 11.01 -3.82 4.51
CA VAL A 303 10.42 -2.48 4.54
C VAL A 303 8.90 -2.54 4.39
N GLY A 304 8.37 -3.39 3.52
CA GLY A 304 6.92 -3.65 3.41
C GLY A 304 6.29 -4.13 4.71
N PHE A 305 6.92 -5.08 5.41
CA PHE A 305 6.44 -5.53 6.72
C PHE A 305 6.48 -4.44 7.78
N MET A 306 7.51 -3.58 7.76
CA MET A 306 7.60 -2.44 8.66
C MET A 306 6.52 -1.40 8.35
N MET A 307 6.29 -1.10 7.07
CA MET A 307 5.19 -0.23 6.63
C MET A 307 3.84 -0.74 7.11
N ALA A 308 3.57 -2.03 6.89
CA ALA A 308 2.32 -2.66 7.31
C ALA A 308 2.09 -2.47 8.81
N LYS A 309 3.09 -2.73 9.65
CA LYS A 309 2.99 -2.59 11.11
C LYS A 309 2.90 -1.15 11.61
N MET A 310 3.55 -0.21 10.91
CA MET A 310 3.43 1.22 11.23
C MET A 310 2.03 1.76 10.96
N VAL A 311 1.36 1.25 9.93
CA VAL A 311 0.04 1.73 9.52
C VAL A 311 -1.09 0.95 10.19
N LEU A 312 -0.98 -0.38 10.24
CA LEU A 312 -1.94 -1.31 10.83
C LEU A 312 -1.33 -1.86 12.13
N GLN A 313 -1.56 -1.16 13.23
CA GLN A 313 -0.95 -1.48 14.53
C GLN A 313 -1.41 -2.84 15.06
N GLU A 314 -2.55 -3.35 14.62
CA GLU A 314 -3.05 -4.69 14.94
C GLU A 314 -2.08 -5.79 14.47
N LEU A 315 -1.24 -5.51 13.47
CA LEU A 315 -0.18 -6.42 13.02
C LEU A 315 1.02 -6.49 13.99
N MET A 316 0.99 -5.72 15.08
CA MET A 316 1.93 -5.90 16.19
C MET A 316 1.56 -7.11 17.05
N ASP A 317 0.29 -7.52 17.08
CA ASP A 317 -0.13 -8.78 17.70
C ASP A 317 0.40 -9.97 16.87
N PRO A 318 1.21 -10.88 17.47
CA PRO A 318 1.68 -12.08 16.79
C PRO A 318 0.57 -12.90 16.13
N SER A 319 -0.63 -12.98 16.73
CA SER A 319 -1.71 -13.82 16.24
C SER A 319 -2.27 -13.32 14.89
N VAL A 320 -2.52 -12.02 14.78
CA VAL A 320 -2.97 -11.36 13.54
C VAL A 320 -1.84 -11.38 12.50
N PHE A 321 -0.60 -11.15 12.94
CA PHE A 321 0.55 -11.14 12.04
C PHE A 321 0.83 -12.51 11.41
N ILE A 322 0.55 -13.61 12.10
CA ILE A 322 0.64 -14.97 11.54
C ILE A 322 -0.37 -15.16 10.40
N LYS A 323 -1.62 -14.71 10.56
CA LYS A 323 -2.64 -14.75 9.50
C LYS A 323 -2.20 -13.94 8.28
N PHE A 324 -1.71 -12.73 8.51
CA PHE A 324 -1.15 -11.85 7.46
C PHE A 324 0.03 -12.49 6.72
N LYS A 325 0.98 -13.13 7.42
CA LYS A 325 2.07 -13.86 6.75
C LYS A 325 1.56 -15.08 5.97
N SER A 326 0.64 -15.84 6.56
CA SER A 326 0.05 -17.03 5.95
C SER A 326 -0.57 -16.70 4.60
N PHE A 327 -1.28 -15.56 4.51
CA PHE A 327 -1.81 -15.03 3.26
C PHE A 327 -0.72 -14.92 2.17
N LEU A 328 0.42 -14.31 2.50
CA LEU A 328 1.53 -14.11 1.56
C LEU A 328 2.28 -15.42 1.23
N THR A 329 2.44 -16.32 2.20
CA THR A 329 3.15 -17.60 1.99
C THR A 329 2.35 -18.59 1.15
N LYS A 330 1.02 -18.49 1.16
CA LYS A 330 0.13 -19.27 0.28
C LYS A 330 0.20 -18.81 -1.19
N GLY A 331 0.98 -17.79 -1.52
CA GLY A 331 1.13 -17.29 -2.88
C GLY A 331 0.02 -16.33 -3.33
N ASN A 332 -0.86 -15.88 -2.42
CA ASN A 332 -1.88 -14.90 -2.76
C ASN A 332 -1.24 -13.57 -3.17
N ASP A 333 -1.87 -12.87 -4.12
CA ASP A 333 -1.39 -11.57 -4.57
C ASP A 333 -1.55 -10.52 -3.44
N PRO A 334 -0.46 -9.82 -3.05
CA PRO A 334 -0.49 -8.73 -2.07
C PRO A 334 -1.45 -7.59 -2.40
N SER A 335 -1.86 -7.45 -3.65
CA SER A 335 -2.86 -6.46 -4.05
C SER A 335 -4.18 -6.71 -3.30
N CYS A 336 -4.58 -7.97 -3.10
CA CYS A 336 -5.83 -8.34 -2.41
C CYS A 336 -5.76 -8.19 -0.88
N LEU A 337 -4.70 -7.59 -0.34
CA LEU A 337 -4.51 -7.41 1.10
C LEU A 337 -5.63 -6.58 1.74
N ARG A 338 -6.15 -5.58 1.03
CA ARG A 338 -7.24 -4.75 1.54
C ARG A 338 -8.48 -5.60 1.82
N GLU A 339 -8.91 -6.37 0.83
CA GLU A 339 -10.11 -7.21 0.88
C GLU A 339 -9.95 -8.35 1.91
N TYR A 340 -8.74 -8.89 2.05
CA TYR A 340 -8.42 -9.92 3.05
C TYR A 340 -8.42 -9.38 4.49
N LEU A 341 -7.81 -8.21 4.72
CA LEU A 341 -7.64 -7.64 6.06
C LEU A 341 -8.89 -6.92 6.56
N PHE A 342 -9.73 -6.40 5.66
CA PHE A 342 -10.90 -5.62 6.03
C PHE A 342 -11.83 -6.36 7.02
N PRO A 343 -12.25 -7.63 6.79
CA PRO A 343 -13.09 -8.35 7.74
C PRO A 343 -12.38 -8.75 9.04
N ILE A 344 -11.04 -8.85 9.04
CA ILE A 344 -10.23 -9.22 10.20
C ILE A 344 -10.11 -8.04 11.16
N LEU A 345 -9.87 -6.85 10.62
CA LEU A 345 -9.56 -5.65 11.39
C LEU A 345 -10.81 -4.83 11.78
N TYR A 346 -11.90 -4.90 11.00
CA TYR A 346 -13.11 -4.10 11.26
C TYR A 346 -14.02 -4.68 12.35
N ARG A 347 -13.85 -5.96 12.73
CA ARG A 347 -14.73 -6.64 13.72
C ARG A 347 -14.80 -5.96 15.09
N ASN A 348 -13.88 -5.05 15.41
CA ASN A 348 -13.67 -4.54 16.77
C ASN A 348 -13.80 -3.02 16.95
N SER A 349 -14.24 -2.23 15.95
CA SER A 349 -14.29 -0.77 16.12
C SER A 349 -15.42 -0.05 15.37
N PRO A 350 -16.34 0.63 16.07
CA PRO A 350 -17.46 1.35 15.45
C PRO A 350 -17.02 2.61 14.66
N SER A 351 -15.82 3.15 14.94
CA SER A 351 -15.21 4.29 14.22
C SER A 351 -14.36 3.88 13.00
N GLY A 352 -14.29 2.57 12.71
CA GLY A 352 -13.42 2.01 11.69
C GLY A 352 -11.94 1.99 12.06
N ASN A 353 -11.11 1.38 11.21
CA ASN A 353 -9.67 1.27 11.44
C ASN A 353 -8.92 2.45 10.80
N ALA A 354 -8.21 3.23 11.62
CA ALA A 354 -7.45 4.40 11.17
C ALA A 354 -6.42 4.05 10.09
N GLY A 355 -5.73 2.91 10.24
CA GLY A 355 -4.73 2.43 9.27
C GLY A 355 -5.33 2.07 7.91
N ILE A 356 -6.50 1.43 7.86
CA ILE A 356 -7.22 1.17 6.60
C ILE A 356 -7.59 2.51 5.94
N GLN A 357 -8.13 3.45 6.70
CA GLN A 357 -8.48 4.78 6.19
C GLN A 357 -7.26 5.53 5.65
N MET A 358 -6.09 5.39 6.28
CA MET A 358 -4.82 5.94 5.79
C MET A 358 -4.41 5.36 4.43
N LEU A 359 -4.54 4.04 4.26
CA LEU A 359 -4.13 3.35 3.04
C LEU A 359 -5.11 3.59 1.88
N ASP A 360 -6.40 3.79 2.18
CA ASP A 360 -7.46 4.13 1.23
C ASP A 360 -7.35 5.57 0.68
N ARG A 361 -6.65 6.48 1.38
CA ARG A 361 -6.43 7.86 0.92
C ARG A 361 -5.64 7.90 -0.39
N ASN A 362 -5.77 9.02 -1.09
CA ASN A 362 -5.10 9.28 -2.38
C ASN A 362 -5.36 8.15 -3.40
N TRP A 363 -6.63 7.73 -3.53
CA TRP A 363 -7.06 6.66 -4.43
C TRP A 363 -6.38 5.31 -4.15
N GLY A 364 -6.21 4.98 -2.87
CA GLY A 364 -5.60 3.70 -2.47
C GLY A 364 -4.09 3.61 -2.69
N ALA A 365 -3.39 4.74 -2.81
CA ALA A 365 -1.93 4.73 -3.08
C ALA A 365 -1.12 4.03 -1.97
N GLY A 366 -1.61 4.02 -0.73
CA GLY A 366 -0.95 3.31 0.37
C GLY A 366 -0.99 1.79 0.15
N TRP A 367 -2.15 1.26 -0.22
CA TRP A 367 -2.30 -0.14 -0.58
C TRP A 367 -1.45 -0.53 -1.79
N ASN A 368 -1.35 0.34 -2.80
CA ASN A 368 -0.50 0.08 -3.97
C ASN A 368 0.99 -0.02 -3.60
N LEU A 369 1.50 0.92 -2.80
CA LEU A 369 2.90 0.85 -2.37
C LEU A 369 3.15 -0.42 -1.54
N LEU A 370 2.21 -0.75 -0.65
CA LEU A 370 2.33 -1.92 0.20
C LEU A 370 2.34 -3.22 -0.61
N SER A 371 1.48 -3.35 -1.63
CA SER A 371 1.46 -4.52 -2.49
C SER A 371 2.76 -4.66 -3.29
N LEU A 372 3.29 -3.56 -3.81
CA LEU A 372 4.55 -3.53 -4.55
C LEU A 372 5.78 -3.86 -3.67
N LEU A 373 5.77 -3.45 -2.40
CA LEU A 373 6.81 -3.82 -1.42
C LEU A 373 6.74 -5.30 -1.04
N LEU A 374 5.54 -5.88 -1.02
CA LEU A 374 5.29 -7.25 -0.59
C LEU A 374 5.11 -8.25 -1.73
N ALA A 375 5.32 -7.82 -2.99
CA ALA A 375 5.23 -8.66 -4.19
C ALA A 375 5.88 -10.03 -3.97
N THR A 376 5.18 -11.10 -4.34
CA THR A 376 5.61 -12.49 -4.08
C THR A 376 6.91 -12.80 -4.80
N LYS A 377 6.97 -12.47 -6.10
CA LYS A 377 8.17 -12.60 -6.93
C LYS A 377 9.16 -11.46 -6.63
N PRO A 378 10.44 -11.76 -6.33
CA PRO A 378 11.47 -10.75 -6.10
C PRO A 378 11.67 -9.79 -7.27
N SER A 379 11.40 -10.24 -8.51
CA SER A 379 11.55 -9.45 -9.73
C SER A 379 10.50 -8.37 -9.94
N GLU A 380 9.32 -8.54 -9.35
CA GLU A 380 8.20 -7.60 -9.44
C GLU A 380 8.20 -6.60 -8.27
N ARG A 381 9.08 -6.81 -7.29
CA ARG A 381 9.17 -5.98 -6.10
C ARG A 381 9.79 -4.63 -6.42
N ILE A 382 9.17 -3.56 -5.92
CA ILE A 382 9.61 -2.19 -6.16
C ILE A 382 11.02 -1.93 -5.59
N SER A 383 11.83 -1.18 -6.33
CA SER A 383 13.15 -0.72 -5.87
C SER A 383 13.03 0.41 -4.85
N CYS A 384 14.08 0.69 -4.05
CA CYS A 384 14.03 1.83 -3.12
C CYS A 384 13.79 3.16 -3.83
N LEU A 385 14.44 3.36 -4.99
CA LEU A 385 14.35 4.60 -5.74
C LEU A 385 12.93 4.83 -6.26
N ASP A 386 12.29 3.78 -6.78
CA ASP A 386 10.91 3.87 -7.27
C ASP A 386 9.92 4.03 -6.12
N ALA A 387 10.16 3.37 -4.97
CA ALA A 387 9.37 3.54 -3.77
C ALA A 387 9.41 5.00 -3.26
N LEU A 388 10.58 5.64 -3.26
CA LEU A 388 10.74 7.06 -2.90
C LEU A 388 9.98 8.01 -3.84
N ARG A 389 9.74 7.59 -5.09
CA ARG A 389 8.94 8.31 -6.09
C ARG A 389 7.48 7.87 -6.10
N HIS A 390 7.05 7.03 -5.16
CA HIS A 390 5.68 6.57 -5.13
C HIS A 390 4.73 7.69 -4.63
N PRO A 391 3.56 7.93 -5.26
CA PRO A 391 2.64 9.00 -4.86
C PRO A 391 2.15 8.94 -3.41
N PHE A 392 2.16 7.75 -2.80
CA PHE A 392 1.93 7.62 -1.36
C PHE A 392 2.93 8.43 -0.53
N LEU A 393 4.22 8.44 -0.88
CA LEU A 393 5.27 9.15 -0.13
C LEU A 393 5.43 10.60 -0.56
N CYS A 394 5.20 10.93 -1.83
CA CYS A 394 5.38 12.29 -2.35
C CYS A 394 4.18 13.20 -2.06
N GLY A 395 3.00 12.63 -1.79
CA GLY A 395 1.77 13.37 -1.53
C GLY A 395 1.17 14.02 -2.79
N PRO A 396 -0.04 14.60 -2.69
CA PRO A 396 -0.82 15.04 -3.86
C PRO A 396 -0.24 16.27 -4.57
N ARG A 397 0.69 16.99 -3.94
CA ARG A 397 1.31 18.20 -4.50
C ARG A 397 2.50 17.91 -5.41
N TRP A 398 3.05 16.69 -5.35
CA TRP A 398 4.16 16.31 -6.22
C TRP A 398 3.61 15.78 -7.54
N ARG A 399 3.89 16.51 -8.63
CA ARG A 399 3.50 16.09 -9.98
C ARG A 399 4.45 14.99 -10.43
N ILE A 400 4.10 13.76 -10.11
CA ILE A 400 4.68 12.57 -10.71
C ILE A 400 3.77 12.23 -11.87
N GLU A 401 4.30 12.05 -13.07
CA GLU A 401 3.51 11.51 -14.19
C GLU A 401 3.12 10.08 -13.80
N PRO A 402 1.84 9.85 -13.43
CA PRO A 402 1.45 8.54 -12.92
C PRO A 402 1.43 7.55 -14.08
N SER A 403 1.94 6.34 -13.84
CA SER A 403 1.83 5.26 -14.82
C SER A 403 0.37 4.88 -15.05
N THR A 404 0.06 4.34 -16.23
CA THR A 404 -1.30 3.86 -16.55
C THR A 404 -1.81 2.85 -15.52
N ASN A 405 -0.93 1.99 -15.00
CA ASN A 405 -1.26 1.01 -13.96
C ASN A 405 -1.68 1.69 -12.65
N LEU A 406 -1.02 2.79 -12.27
CA LEU A 406 -1.38 3.53 -11.07
C LEU A 406 -2.70 4.29 -11.23
N ILE A 407 -2.99 4.83 -12.42
CA ILE A 407 -4.28 5.46 -12.73
C ILE A 407 -5.39 4.42 -12.61
N ARG A 408 -5.20 3.23 -13.22
CA ARG A 408 -6.15 2.11 -13.14
C ARG A 408 -6.39 1.67 -11.70
N TRP A 409 -5.30 1.50 -10.93
CA TRP A 409 -5.37 1.20 -9.50
C TRP A 409 -6.22 2.23 -8.75
N GLY A 410 -5.99 3.52 -9.03
CA GLY A 410 -6.71 4.61 -8.40
C GLY A 410 -8.20 4.61 -8.72
N LEU A 411 -8.56 4.38 -9.98
CA LEU A 411 -9.95 4.26 -10.41
C LEU A 411 -10.64 3.08 -9.73
N GLY A 412 -10.00 1.91 -9.72
CA GLY A 412 -10.55 0.70 -9.09
C GLY A 412 -10.73 0.85 -7.59
N SER A 413 -9.71 1.35 -6.90
CA SER A 413 -9.77 1.59 -5.45
C SER A 413 -10.86 2.61 -5.08
N THR A 414 -11.07 3.63 -5.93
CA THR A 414 -12.14 4.62 -5.71
C THR A 414 -13.52 4.02 -6.00
N ALA A 415 -13.65 3.16 -7.02
CA ALA A 415 -14.89 2.47 -7.33
C ALA A 415 -15.33 1.57 -6.17
N VAL A 416 -14.43 0.73 -5.66
CA VAL A 416 -14.67 -0.13 -4.47
C VAL A 416 -15.13 0.71 -3.29
N LYS A 417 -14.44 1.82 -3.02
CA LYS A 417 -14.83 2.71 -1.92
C LYS A 417 -16.22 3.31 -2.09
N ILE A 418 -16.57 3.82 -3.29
CA ILE A 418 -17.90 4.35 -3.57
C ILE A 418 -18.96 3.27 -3.32
N THR A 419 -18.66 2.00 -3.64
CA THR A 419 -19.61 0.90 -3.42
C THR A 419 -19.77 0.50 -1.95
N GLU A 420 -18.78 0.77 -1.11
CA GLU A 420 -18.88 0.53 0.34
C GLU A 420 -19.63 1.67 1.06
N GLU A 421 -19.74 2.86 0.46
CA GLU A 421 -20.52 3.97 1.00
C GLU A 421 -22.04 3.72 0.78
N TYR A 422 -22.76 3.45 1.86
CA TYR A 422 -24.12 2.87 1.92
C TYR A 422 -25.27 3.66 1.21
N ILE A 423 -25.02 4.85 0.64
CA ILE A 423 -26.09 5.73 0.13
C ILE A 423 -25.91 6.07 -1.35
N TYR A 424 -26.31 5.14 -2.22
CA TYR A 424 -26.27 5.30 -3.69
C TYR A 424 -27.28 6.34 -4.21
N GLY A 425 -26.95 7.62 -4.09
CA GLY A 425 -27.62 8.68 -4.84
C GLY A 425 -27.36 8.56 -6.34
N GLN A 426 -28.23 9.14 -7.18
CA GLN A 426 -28.08 9.16 -8.64
C GLN A 426 -26.69 9.65 -9.06
N HIS A 427 -26.16 10.66 -8.38
CA HIS A 427 -24.83 11.21 -8.62
C HIS A 427 -23.70 10.19 -8.42
N GLN A 428 -23.75 9.36 -7.37
CA GLN A 428 -22.75 8.33 -7.12
C GLN A 428 -22.83 7.21 -8.18
N ARG A 429 -24.04 6.81 -8.57
CA ARG A 429 -24.24 5.83 -9.66
C ARG A 429 -23.65 6.32 -10.97
N SER A 430 -23.90 7.58 -11.33
CA SER A 430 -23.33 8.20 -12.53
C SER A 430 -21.81 8.28 -12.47
N ARG A 431 -21.24 8.60 -11.30
CA ARG A 431 -19.78 8.59 -11.09
C ARG A 431 -19.18 7.20 -11.22
N LEU A 432 -19.82 6.19 -10.66
CA LEU A 432 -19.35 4.81 -10.71
C LEU A 432 -19.43 4.24 -12.13
N ALA A 433 -20.52 4.49 -12.85
CA ALA A 433 -20.65 4.15 -14.27
C ALA A 433 -19.52 4.79 -15.09
N TYR A 434 -19.23 6.07 -14.85
CA TYR A 434 -18.10 6.75 -15.50
C TYR A 434 -16.75 6.11 -15.18
N PHE A 435 -16.49 5.76 -13.92
CA PHE A 435 -15.24 5.07 -13.55
C PHE A 435 -15.12 3.70 -14.20
N ILE A 436 -16.21 2.94 -14.28
CA ILE A 436 -16.23 1.66 -14.99
C ILE A 436 -15.83 1.86 -16.46
N GLU A 437 -16.42 2.83 -17.15
CA GLU A 437 -16.05 3.13 -18.54
C GLU A 437 -14.58 3.52 -18.69
N LEU A 438 -14.05 4.35 -17.78
CA LEU A 438 -12.62 4.71 -17.79
C LEU A 438 -11.72 3.49 -17.57
N MET A 439 -12.08 2.61 -16.65
CA MET A 439 -11.34 1.39 -16.35
C MET A 439 -11.30 0.45 -17.55
N GLU A 440 -12.42 0.29 -18.25
CA GLU A 440 -12.54 -0.50 -19.48
C GLU A 440 -11.70 0.07 -20.63
N MET A 441 -11.64 1.39 -20.77
CA MET A 441 -10.76 2.04 -21.76
C MET A 441 -9.27 1.83 -21.47
N LEU A 442 -8.91 1.64 -20.19
CA LEU A 442 -7.54 1.38 -19.75
C LEU A 442 -7.24 -0.12 -19.64
N ASN A 443 -8.04 -0.99 -20.28
CA ASN A 443 -7.88 -2.45 -20.21
C ASN A 443 -6.45 -2.89 -20.62
N PRO A 444 -5.65 -3.46 -19.71
CA PRO A 444 -4.32 -3.97 -20.02
C PRO A 444 -4.36 -5.32 -20.74
N HIS A 445 -5.41 -6.12 -20.49
CA HIS A 445 -5.49 -7.53 -20.86
C HIS A 445 -6.72 -7.76 -21.72
N SER A 446 -6.56 -7.49 -23.01
CA SER A 446 -7.66 -7.62 -23.97
C SER A 446 -7.66 -8.96 -24.71
N LYS A 447 -6.62 -9.78 -24.53
CA LYS A 447 -6.48 -11.08 -25.17
C LYS A 447 -7.03 -12.19 -24.25
N PRO A 448 -7.73 -13.19 -24.79
CA PRO A 448 -8.23 -14.33 -24.01
C PRO A 448 -7.12 -15.10 -23.27
N GLU A 449 -5.95 -15.26 -23.88
CA GLU A 449 -4.81 -15.98 -23.30
C GLU A 449 -4.40 -15.42 -21.93
N ASP A 450 -4.38 -14.09 -21.80
CA ASP A 450 -4.04 -13.41 -20.53
C ASP A 450 -5.04 -13.77 -19.41
N TRP A 451 -6.30 -14.00 -19.76
CA TRP A 451 -7.37 -14.20 -18.79
C TRP A 451 -7.36 -15.61 -18.18
N LEU A 452 -6.90 -16.63 -18.91
CA LEU A 452 -6.81 -18.00 -18.40
C LEU A 452 -5.88 -18.08 -17.18
N GLU A 453 -4.82 -17.26 -17.15
CA GLU A 453 -3.93 -17.14 -15.98
C GLU A 453 -4.60 -16.39 -14.81
N PHE A 454 -5.42 -15.37 -15.11
CA PHE A 454 -5.87 -14.41 -14.10
C PHE A 454 -7.25 -14.65 -13.51
N LEU A 455 -8.16 -15.24 -14.28
CA LEU A 455 -9.56 -15.44 -13.94
C LEU A 455 -9.79 -16.48 -12.82
N PRO A 456 -9.03 -17.60 -12.74
CA PRO A 456 -9.29 -18.65 -11.75
C PRO A 456 -9.31 -18.14 -10.31
N GLY A 457 -10.30 -18.61 -9.55
CA GLY A 457 -10.53 -18.25 -8.16
C GLY A 457 -11.92 -17.69 -7.88
N ARG A 458 -12.12 -17.25 -6.64
CA ARG A 458 -13.41 -16.78 -6.12
C ARG A 458 -13.50 -15.26 -6.15
N TRP A 459 -14.60 -14.74 -6.68
CA TRP A 459 -14.85 -13.32 -6.88
C TRP A 459 -16.17 -12.93 -6.21
N ARG A 460 -16.15 -11.95 -5.32
CA ARG A 460 -17.32 -11.40 -4.65
C ARG A 460 -17.92 -10.28 -5.48
N LEU A 461 -19.21 -10.32 -5.71
CA LEU A 461 -19.93 -9.22 -6.34
C LEU A 461 -20.10 -8.06 -5.36
N LEU A 462 -19.61 -6.86 -5.72
CA LEU A 462 -19.77 -5.64 -4.91
C LEU A 462 -20.90 -4.77 -5.41
N TYR A 463 -21.07 -4.63 -6.72
CA TYR A 463 -22.03 -3.70 -7.30
C TYR A 463 -22.49 -4.14 -8.68
N SER A 464 -23.74 -3.81 -9.02
CA SER A 464 -24.25 -3.91 -10.39
C SER A 464 -24.92 -2.59 -10.80
N THR A 465 -24.62 -2.12 -12.03
CA THR A 465 -25.29 -0.94 -12.58
C THR A 465 -26.75 -1.21 -12.95
N GLY A 466 -27.12 -2.48 -13.13
CA GLY A 466 -28.47 -2.89 -13.50
C GLY A 466 -29.39 -2.99 -12.30
N ARG A 467 -29.21 -4.03 -11.47
CA ARG A 467 -30.03 -4.28 -10.27
C ARG A 467 -29.18 -4.13 -9.02
N HIS A 468 -29.73 -3.44 -8.02
CA HIS A 468 -29.08 -3.27 -6.73
C HIS A 468 -29.30 -4.51 -5.87
N ILE A 469 -28.21 -5.05 -5.33
CA ILE A 469 -28.26 -6.06 -4.26
C ILE A 469 -28.41 -5.31 -2.95
N GLY A 470 -29.46 -5.61 -2.19
CA GLY A 470 -29.67 -4.99 -0.88
C GLY A 470 -31.14 -4.89 -0.49
N PRO A 471 -31.43 -4.35 0.71
CA PRO A 471 -32.77 -4.24 1.22
C PRO A 471 -33.61 -3.36 0.28
N THR A 472 -34.68 -3.95 -0.26
CA THR A 472 -35.64 -3.20 -1.05
C THR A 472 -36.73 -2.65 -0.14
N LEU A 473 -37.26 -1.45 -0.44
CA LEU A 473 -38.43 -0.88 0.25
C LEU A 473 -39.73 -1.62 -0.08
N ARG A 474 -39.66 -2.73 -0.82
CA ARG A 474 -40.81 -3.49 -1.26
C ARG A 474 -41.34 -4.33 -0.10
N GLN A 475 -42.66 -4.36 0.05
CA GLN A 475 -43.32 -5.28 0.96
C GLN A 475 -43.62 -6.57 0.20
N THR A 476 -42.88 -7.62 0.51
CA THR A 476 -42.98 -8.93 -0.15
C THR A 476 -43.54 -9.97 0.83
N PRO A 477 -44.27 -10.99 0.33
CA PRO A 477 -44.85 -12.04 1.18
C PRO A 477 -43.79 -12.87 1.90
N SER A 478 -42.64 -13.09 1.25
CA SER A 478 -41.44 -13.68 1.85
C SER A 478 -40.30 -12.67 1.73
N ARG A 479 -39.68 -12.30 2.84
CA ARG A 479 -38.58 -11.32 2.87
C ARG A 479 -37.25 -12.06 2.85
N ALA A 480 -36.46 -11.85 1.82
CA ALA A 480 -35.11 -12.37 1.73
C ALA A 480 -34.09 -11.24 1.88
N LEU A 481 -33.03 -11.49 2.65
CA LEU A 481 -31.85 -10.64 2.73
C LEU A 481 -30.70 -11.37 2.03
N ILE A 482 -30.24 -10.86 0.89
CA ILE A 482 -29.02 -11.36 0.26
C ILE A 482 -27.83 -11.01 1.15
N ALA A 483 -26.99 -12.01 1.46
CA ALA A 483 -25.75 -11.82 2.17
C ALA A 483 -24.62 -11.62 1.14
N ASP A 484 -23.82 -12.65 0.87
CA ASP A 484 -22.77 -12.59 -0.15
C ASP A 484 -23.16 -13.34 -1.41
N ALA A 485 -22.74 -12.78 -2.56
CA ALA A 485 -22.83 -13.39 -3.87
C ALA A 485 -21.42 -13.53 -4.45
N TYR A 486 -21.04 -14.76 -4.82
CA TYR A 486 -19.74 -15.11 -5.35
C TYR A 486 -19.85 -15.72 -6.73
N LEU A 487 -18.83 -15.49 -7.55
CA LEU A 487 -18.54 -16.20 -8.79
C LEU A 487 -17.21 -16.93 -8.60
N THR A 488 -17.19 -18.24 -8.82
CA THR A 488 -15.99 -19.07 -8.73
C THR A 488 -15.68 -19.58 -10.12
N PHE A 489 -14.50 -19.24 -10.63
CA PHE A 489 -13.99 -19.76 -11.89
C PHE A 489 -12.98 -20.85 -11.58
N THR A 490 -13.17 -22.04 -12.14
CA THR A 490 -12.19 -23.14 -12.02
C THR A 490 -11.71 -23.56 -13.40
N CYS A 491 -10.41 -23.85 -13.50
CA CYS A 491 -9.81 -24.28 -14.75
C CYS A 491 -9.97 -25.79 -14.90
N ILE A 492 -10.61 -26.23 -15.98
CA ILE A 492 -10.82 -27.66 -16.30
C ILE A 492 -9.80 -28.12 -17.34
N SER A 493 -9.57 -27.30 -18.38
CA SER A 493 -8.54 -27.53 -19.40
C SER A 493 -7.96 -26.20 -19.91
N ASP A 494 -7.00 -26.25 -20.82
CA ASP A 494 -6.33 -25.06 -21.36
C ASP A 494 -7.30 -24.03 -21.97
N ASP A 495 -8.45 -24.47 -22.50
CA ASP A 495 -9.45 -23.59 -23.15
C ASP A 495 -10.86 -23.64 -22.51
N THR A 496 -11.04 -24.44 -21.45
CA THR A 496 -12.34 -24.58 -20.77
C THR A 496 -12.26 -24.35 -19.27
N LEU A 497 -13.22 -23.56 -18.79
CA LEU A 497 -13.40 -23.24 -17.39
C LEU A 497 -14.77 -23.77 -16.95
N SER A 498 -14.96 -24.03 -15.66
CA SER A 498 -16.30 -23.99 -15.06
C SER A 498 -16.54 -22.65 -14.40
N LEU A 499 -17.81 -22.29 -14.34
CA LEU A 499 -18.27 -21.10 -13.63
C LEU A 499 -19.39 -21.48 -12.67
N ASP A 500 -19.16 -21.22 -11.39
CA ASP A 500 -20.13 -21.40 -10.32
C ASP A 500 -20.55 -20.05 -9.74
N SER A 501 -21.84 -19.83 -9.56
CA SER A 501 -22.40 -18.68 -8.85
C SER A 501 -23.01 -19.15 -7.54
N ASP A 502 -22.42 -18.71 -6.43
CA ASP A 502 -22.83 -19.07 -5.07
C ASP A 502 -23.45 -17.86 -4.38
N ILE A 503 -24.73 -17.92 -4.07
CA ILE A 503 -25.47 -16.82 -3.46
C ILE A 503 -26.05 -17.29 -2.14
N SER A 504 -25.63 -16.62 -1.06
CA SER A 504 -26.17 -16.84 0.28
C SER A 504 -27.24 -15.82 0.60
N PHE A 505 -28.34 -16.26 1.19
CA PHE A 505 -29.42 -15.37 1.62
C PHE A 505 -30.07 -15.87 2.92
N LYS A 506 -30.77 -14.97 3.62
CA LYS A 506 -31.57 -15.28 4.80
C LYS A 506 -33.03 -14.94 4.55
N VAL A 507 -33.92 -15.89 4.77
CA VAL A 507 -35.36 -15.67 4.78
C VAL A 507 -35.77 -15.22 6.17
N MET A 508 -36.26 -14.00 6.28
CA MET A 508 -36.70 -13.45 7.56
C MET A 508 -38.18 -13.75 7.78
N PRO A 509 -38.60 -13.94 9.04
CA PRO A 509 -40.01 -14.10 9.37
C PRO A 509 -40.83 -12.88 8.97
N THR A 510 -42.13 -13.10 8.75
CA THR A 510 -43.07 -12.12 8.16
C THR A 510 -43.41 -10.92 9.04
N SER A 511 -43.02 -10.91 10.33
CA SER A 511 -43.10 -9.71 11.18
C SER A 511 -42.03 -8.67 10.77
N GLU A 512 -42.02 -7.48 11.37
CA GLU A 512 -41.11 -6.37 11.05
C GLU A 512 -39.65 -6.79 10.83
N TRP A 513 -38.87 -6.02 10.06
CA TRP A 513 -37.44 -6.31 9.84
C TRP A 513 -36.75 -6.54 11.19
N PRO A 514 -36.40 -7.78 11.55
CA PRO A 514 -35.90 -8.04 12.88
C PRO A 514 -34.56 -7.32 13.01
N HIS A 515 -34.39 -6.56 14.09
CA HIS A 515 -33.20 -5.71 14.28
C HIS A 515 -31.89 -6.52 14.25
N ASP A 516 -31.98 -7.80 14.63
CA ASP A 516 -30.87 -8.77 14.63
C ASP A 516 -30.66 -9.46 13.27
N LYS A 517 -31.51 -9.18 12.27
CA LYS A 517 -31.51 -9.81 10.93
C LYS A 517 -31.47 -11.34 10.99
N THR A 518 -32.12 -11.91 12.01
CA THR A 518 -32.26 -13.36 12.16
C THR A 518 -33.26 -13.92 11.15
N GLY A 519 -33.03 -15.16 10.74
CA GLY A 519 -33.83 -15.83 9.72
C GLY A 519 -33.23 -17.16 9.31
N THR A 520 -34.00 -17.92 8.52
CA THR A 520 -33.57 -19.20 7.94
C THR A 520 -32.57 -18.96 6.83
N CYS A 521 -31.41 -19.62 6.89
CA CYS A 521 -30.40 -19.52 5.83
C CYS A 521 -30.81 -20.35 4.61
N GLY A 522 -30.55 -19.81 3.42
CA GLY A 522 -30.65 -20.51 2.17
C GLY A 522 -29.46 -20.19 1.26
N LYS A 523 -29.19 -21.10 0.32
CA LYS A 523 -28.11 -20.97 -0.66
C LYS A 523 -28.63 -21.29 -2.05
N LEU A 524 -28.28 -20.47 -3.03
CA LEU A 524 -28.55 -20.69 -4.44
C LEU A 524 -27.20 -20.92 -5.14
N HIS A 525 -27.08 -22.07 -5.80
CA HIS A 525 -25.91 -22.45 -6.60
C HIS A 525 -26.35 -22.52 -8.06
N VAL A 526 -25.62 -21.83 -8.94
CA VAL A 526 -25.81 -21.93 -10.40
C VAL A 526 -24.48 -22.36 -10.98
N ARG A 527 -24.43 -23.52 -11.63
CA ARG A 527 -23.19 -24.09 -12.18
C ARG A 527 -23.27 -24.12 -13.70
N SER A 528 -22.15 -23.87 -14.35
CA SER A 528 -21.93 -24.13 -15.77
C SER A 528 -20.67 -24.96 -15.91
N SER A 529 -20.82 -26.17 -16.45
CA SER A 529 -19.73 -27.13 -16.63
C SER A 529 -18.81 -26.77 -17.79
N SER A 530 -19.29 -25.99 -18.76
CA SER A 530 -18.58 -25.55 -19.96
C SER A 530 -18.66 -24.04 -20.14
N PHE A 531 -17.57 -23.35 -19.78
CA PHE A 531 -17.40 -21.92 -19.95
C PHE A 531 -16.21 -21.62 -20.87
N HIS A 532 -16.49 -21.09 -22.06
CA HIS A 532 -15.51 -20.83 -23.11
C HIS A 532 -15.14 -19.35 -23.20
N LEU A 533 -13.85 -19.10 -23.43
CA LEU A 533 -13.30 -17.76 -23.62
C LEU A 533 -12.91 -17.54 -25.08
N SER A 534 -13.37 -16.45 -25.68
CA SER A 534 -13.02 -16.07 -27.06
C SER A 534 -12.66 -14.59 -27.17
N SER A 535 -11.93 -14.22 -28.22
CA SER A 535 -11.62 -12.81 -28.47
C SER A 535 -12.87 -12.10 -28.99
N GLY A 536 -13.26 -11.01 -28.34
CA GLY A 536 -14.40 -10.19 -28.71
C GLY A 536 -14.04 -8.72 -28.89
N ARG A 537 -15.00 -7.97 -29.41
CA ARG A 537 -14.97 -6.50 -29.43
C ARG A 537 -16.25 -5.97 -28.83
N ARG A 538 -16.12 -4.89 -28.07
CA ARG A 538 -17.22 -4.11 -27.56
C ARG A 538 -17.33 -2.82 -28.34
N ASP A 539 -18.45 -2.64 -29.00
CA ASP A 539 -18.73 -1.44 -29.78
C ASP A 539 -19.46 -0.40 -28.92
N TYR A 540 -19.00 0.85 -29.00
CA TYR A 540 -19.67 2.00 -28.43
C TYR A 540 -20.54 2.64 -29.50
N LEU A 541 -21.86 2.71 -29.24
CA LEU A 541 -22.83 3.28 -30.17
C LEU A 541 -22.45 4.72 -30.56
N ARG A 542 -22.28 4.96 -31.87
CA ARG A 542 -22.21 6.30 -32.45
C ARG A 542 -23.62 6.88 -32.46
N GLU A 543 -23.79 8.10 -31.94
CA GLU A 543 -24.98 8.90 -32.24
C GLU A 543 -24.83 9.33 -33.72
N GLY A 544 -25.34 8.51 -34.63
CA GLY A 544 -25.33 8.76 -36.07
C GLY A 544 -26.75 8.74 -36.60
N THR A 545 -27.27 9.91 -36.93
CA THR A 545 -28.30 10.17 -37.95
C THR A 545 -29.32 9.03 -38.17
N SER A 546 -30.16 8.78 -37.18
CA SER A 546 -31.44 8.10 -37.39
C SER A 546 -32.51 8.94 -36.73
N ASP A 547 -33.34 9.58 -37.57
CA ASP A 547 -34.57 10.26 -37.17
C ASP A 547 -35.53 9.24 -36.54
N VAL A 548 -35.32 8.93 -35.26
CA VAL A 548 -36.34 8.33 -34.40
C VAL A 548 -36.23 9.03 -33.06
N LYS A 549 -37.15 9.98 -32.84
CA LYS A 549 -37.35 10.64 -31.55
C LYS A 549 -37.94 9.64 -30.57
N THR A 550 -37.14 9.15 -29.63
CA THR A 550 -37.62 8.48 -28.42
C THR A 550 -37.17 9.29 -27.20
N PRO A 551 -38.06 9.65 -26.25
CA PRO A 551 -37.72 10.58 -25.18
C PRO A 551 -37.03 9.84 -24.01
N GLY A 552 -35.86 10.34 -23.61
CA GLY A 552 -35.08 9.80 -22.48
C GLY A 552 -33.79 10.62 -22.21
N SER A 553 -33.94 11.91 -21.89
CA SER A 553 -32.87 12.90 -21.85
C SER A 553 -32.06 12.94 -20.53
N GLN A 554 -31.26 11.92 -20.24
CA GLN A 554 -30.16 12.04 -19.25
C GLN A 554 -28.83 11.43 -19.73
N GLU A 555 -28.84 10.33 -20.50
CA GLU A 555 -27.60 9.70 -21.01
C GLU A 555 -26.90 10.55 -22.10
N SER A 556 -27.66 11.29 -22.91
CA SER A 556 -27.13 12.14 -23.98
C SER A 556 -26.34 13.35 -23.45
N VAL A 557 -26.67 13.85 -22.26
CA VAL A 557 -25.98 14.95 -21.60
C VAL A 557 -24.68 14.47 -20.94
N ALA A 558 -24.70 13.28 -20.33
CA ALA A 558 -23.53 12.67 -19.73
C ALA A 558 -22.42 12.41 -20.77
N ARG A 559 -22.78 11.82 -21.94
CA ARG A 559 -21.82 11.57 -23.04
C ARG A 559 -21.25 12.83 -23.68
N LYS A 560 -22.06 13.89 -23.87
CA LYS A 560 -21.57 15.19 -24.36
C LYS A 560 -20.62 15.88 -23.39
N GLN A 561 -20.81 15.70 -22.08
CA GLN A 561 -19.88 16.19 -21.06
C GLN A 561 -18.58 15.37 -21.01
N LEU A 562 -18.65 14.06 -21.27
CA LEU A 562 -17.49 13.16 -21.33
C LEU A 562 -16.53 13.55 -22.47
N GLY A 563 -17.05 13.74 -23.68
CA GLY A 563 -16.24 14.19 -24.83
C GLY A 563 -15.62 15.57 -24.65
N ARG A 564 -16.31 16.50 -23.95
CA ARG A 564 -15.77 17.84 -23.64
C ARG A 564 -14.69 17.82 -22.55
N LYS A 565 -14.79 16.94 -21.55
CA LYS A 565 -13.77 16.79 -20.49
C LYS A 565 -12.54 16.00 -20.96
N TRP A 566 -12.71 15.05 -21.88
CA TRP A 566 -11.63 14.27 -22.50
C TRP A 566 -10.66 15.12 -23.33
N LYS A 567 -11.14 16.19 -23.97
CA LYS A 567 -10.29 17.16 -24.71
C LYS A 567 -9.16 17.80 -23.87
N LYS A 568 -9.16 17.62 -22.53
CA LYS A 568 -8.15 18.17 -21.62
C LYS A 568 -7.12 17.15 -21.10
N ILE A 569 -7.29 15.83 -21.33
CA ILE A 569 -6.49 14.80 -20.63
C ILE A 569 -5.58 13.98 -21.57
N GLY A 570 -5.77 14.03 -22.89
CA GLY A 570 -4.90 13.31 -23.84
C GLY A 570 -4.92 13.85 -25.27
N SER A 571 -3.94 13.43 -26.07
CA SER A 571 -3.77 13.80 -27.49
C SER A 571 -4.77 13.13 -28.44
N ASN A 572 -5.53 12.13 -27.98
CA ASN A 572 -6.57 11.49 -28.78
C ASN A 572 -7.89 12.25 -28.69
N LYS A 573 -8.35 12.72 -29.85
CA LYS A 573 -9.46 13.66 -29.99
C LYS A 573 -10.85 13.01 -29.84
N GLU A 574 -10.97 11.68 -29.82
CA GLU A 574 -12.24 10.95 -29.73
C GLU A 574 -12.12 9.64 -28.92
N ILE A 575 -13.22 9.23 -28.28
CA ILE A 575 -13.35 7.92 -27.60
C ILE A 575 -13.33 6.82 -28.69
N PRO A 576 -12.55 5.74 -28.53
CA PRO A 576 -12.49 4.68 -29.54
C PRO A 576 -13.85 4.01 -29.77
N PHE A 577 -14.17 3.74 -31.04
CA PHE A 577 -15.45 3.14 -31.48
C PHE A 577 -15.65 1.72 -30.97
N SER A 578 -14.58 0.94 -30.87
CA SER A 578 -14.62 -0.43 -30.36
C SER A 578 -13.43 -0.67 -29.44
N LEU A 579 -13.66 -1.38 -28.33
CA LEU A 579 -12.59 -1.85 -27.46
C LEU A 579 -12.49 -3.38 -27.54
N PRO A 580 -11.28 -3.95 -27.57
CA PRO A 580 -11.10 -5.38 -27.46
C PRO A 580 -11.51 -5.85 -26.05
N ALA A 581 -12.24 -6.95 -25.97
CA ALA A 581 -12.76 -7.52 -24.73
C ALA A 581 -12.73 -9.05 -24.80
N ALA A 582 -12.57 -9.71 -23.66
CA ALA A 582 -12.76 -11.16 -23.59
C ALA A 582 -14.26 -11.46 -23.64
N LYS A 583 -14.68 -12.33 -24.58
CA LYS A 583 -16.05 -12.78 -24.76
C LYS A 583 -16.25 -14.11 -24.06
N PHE A 584 -17.36 -14.23 -23.35
CA PHE A 584 -17.77 -15.40 -22.59
C PHE A 584 -18.92 -16.13 -23.27
N VAL A 585 -18.87 -17.46 -23.26
CA VAL A 585 -19.96 -18.34 -23.69
C VAL A 585 -20.11 -19.42 -22.63
N ALA A 586 -21.26 -19.45 -21.97
CA ALA A 586 -21.61 -20.47 -20.98
C ALA A 586 -22.62 -21.44 -21.59
N GLU A 587 -22.35 -22.73 -21.47
CA GLU A 587 -23.25 -23.82 -21.86
C GLU A 587 -23.61 -24.65 -20.61
N ASP A 588 -24.67 -25.47 -20.71
CA ASP A 588 -25.12 -26.42 -19.68
C ASP A 588 -25.25 -25.83 -18.27
N ILE A 589 -26.27 -24.98 -18.07
CA ILE A 589 -26.51 -24.30 -16.79
C ILE A 589 -27.45 -25.12 -15.90
N GLU A 590 -26.93 -25.54 -14.75
CA GLU A 590 -27.67 -26.21 -13.69
C GLU A 590 -27.92 -25.26 -12.52
N MET A 591 -29.09 -25.37 -11.87
CA MET A 591 -29.47 -24.52 -10.75
C MET A 591 -30.00 -25.34 -9.59
N GLU A 592 -29.42 -25.13 -8.41
CA GLU A 592 -29.79 -25.81 -7.17
C GLU A 592 -30.03 -24.78 -6.06
N MET A 593 -31.13 -24.94 -5.33
CA MET A 593 -31.46 -24.08 -4.18
C MET A 593 -31.61 -24.94 -2.93
N PHE A 594 -30.89 -24.56 -1.88
CA PHE A 594 -30.84 -25.26 -0.60
C PHE A 594 -31.38 -24.36 0.51
N PHE A 595 -32.02 -24.98 1.50
CA PHE A 595 -32.52 -24.33 2.72
C PHE A 595 -32.13 -25.17 3.94
N ASP A 596 -31.69 -24.50 5.00
CA ASP A 596 -31.26 -25.18 6.23
C ASP A 596 -32.44 -25.79 7.01
N SER A 597 -33.65 -25.26 6.82
CA SER A 597 -34.89 -25.85 7.35
C SER A 597 -35.84 -26.23 6.21
N PRO A 598 -36.51 -27.38 6.27
CA PRO A 598 -37.49 -27.76 5.25
C PRO A 598 -38.62 -26.74 5.22
N LEU A 599 -38.83 -26.13 4.04
CA LEU A 599 -40.01 -25.31 3.80
C LEU A 599 -41.22 -26.24 3.74
N THR A 600 -42.26 -25.93 4.51
CA THR A 600 -43.46 -26.75 4.63
C THR A 600 -44.38 -26.65 3.40
N ASN A 601 -44.20 -25.64 2.54
CA ASN A 601 -45.02 -25.41 1.34
C ASN A 601 -44.19 -25.03 0.10
N VAL A 602 -44.51 -25.65 -1.04
CA VAL A 602 -43.92 -25.33 -2.37
C VAL A 602 -44.17 -23.87 -2.76
N ASP A 603 -45.32 -23.31 -2.41
CA ASP A 603 -45.65 -21.91 -2.71
C ASP A 603 -44.73 -20.92 -1.98
N GLU A 604 -44.31 -21.27 -0.76
CA GLU A 604 -43.37 -20.47 0.03
C GLU A 604 -41.97 -20.49 -0.61
N ALA A 605 -41.51 -21.67 -1.04
CA ALA A 605 -40.26 -21.80 -1.78
C ALA A 605 -40.27 -20.99 -3.09
N GLN A 606 -41.37 -21.02 -3.84
CA GLN A 606 -41.51 -20.21 -5.04
C GLN A 606 -41.49 -18.71 -4.74
N ASN A 607 -42.14 -18.26 -3.67
CA ASN A 607 -42.14 -16.85 -3.27
C ASN A 607 -40.73 -16.38 -2.86
N VAL A 608 -39.99 -17.19 -2.12
CA VAL A 608 -38.59 -16.90 -1.78
C VAL A 608 -37.73 -16.85 -3.04
N LEU A 609 -37.86 -17.82 -3.95
CA LEU A 609 -37.09 -17.83 -5.21
C LEU A 609 -37.39 -16.59 -6.06
N ARG A 610 -38.66 -16.18 -6.18
CA ARG A 610 -39.04 -14.94 -6.87
C ARG A 610 -38.39 -13.74 -6.22
N GLU A 611 -38.39 -13.66 -4.89
CA GLU A 611 -37.78 -12.53 -4.20
C GLU A 611 -36.27 -12.49 -4.42
N VAL A 612 -35.56 -13.61 -4.22
CA VAL A 612 -34.12 -13.73 -4.49
C VAL A 612 -33.80 -13.31 -5.92
N ARG A 613 -34.53 -13.83 -6.92
CA ARG A 613 -34.37 -13.49 -8.35
C ARG A 613 -34.56 -12.01 -8.65
N THR A 614 -35.37 -11.30 -7.86
CA THR A 614 -35.58 -9.86 -8.06
C THR A 614 -34.49 -8.99 -7.45
N GLN A 615 -33.83 -9.45 -6.38
CA GLN A 615 -32.74 -8.71 -5.71
C GLN A 615 -31.37 -8.92 -6.37
N ILE A 616 -31.14 -10.08 -6.99
CA ILE A 616 -29.85 -10.37 -7.64
C ILE A 616 -29.83 -9.91 -9.11
N PRO A 617 -28.65 -9.58 -9.66
CA PRO A 617 -28.50 -9.35 -11.09
C PRO A 617 -28.86 -10.61 -11.89
N PRO A 618 -29.54 -10.48 -13.03
CA PRO A 618 -29.92 -11.63 -13.85
C PRO A 618 -28.71 -12.45 -14.31
N GLU A 619 -27.54 -11.83 -14.43
CA GLU A 619 -26.26 -12.47 -14.78
C GLU A 619 -25.73 -13.43 -13.70
N MET A 620 -26.14 -13.24 -12.44
CA MET A 620 -25.79 -14.15 -11.33
C MET A 620 -26.75 -15.34 -11.22
N PHE A 621 -27.95 -15.21 -11.80
CA PHE A 621 -28.98 -16.25 -11.82
C PHE A 621 -28.91 -17.11 -13.09
N ASP A 622 -28.41 -16.54 -14.18
CA ASP A 622 -28.27 -17.19 -15.48
C ASP A 622 -26.94 -16.74 -16.09
N LEU A 623 -25.95 -17.63 -16.01
CA LEU A 623 -24.57 -17.37 -16.39
C LEU A 623 -24.40 -17.12 -17.89
N SER A 624 -25.32 -17.60 -18.73
CA SER A 624 -25.32 -17.31 -20.18
C SER A 624 -25.48 -15.83 -20.50
N LYS A 625 -25.98 -15.05 -19.53
CA LYS A 625 -26.14 -13.60 -19.69
C LYS A 625 -24.84 -12.82 -19.50
N ILE A 626 -23.75 -13.45 -19.06
CA ILE A 626 -22.43 -12.81 -18.98
C ILE A 626 -21.78 -12.88 -20.36
N VAL A 627 -21.51 -11.73 -20.98
CA VAL A 627 -21.06 -11.64 -22.39
C VAL A 627 -19.61 -11.28 -22.51
N CYS A 628 -19.13 -10.30 -21.74
CA CYS A 628 -17.73 -9.90 -21.80
C CYS A 628 -17.20 -9.36 -20.48
N GLY A 629 -15.88 -9.23 -20.39
CA GLY A 629 -15.20 -8.81 -19.17
C GLY A 629 -14.05 -7.84 -19.41
N THR A 630 -13.72 -7.09 -18.37
CA THR A 630 -12.48 -6.33 -18.25
C THR A 630 -11.80 -6.71 -16.93
N TYR A 631 -10.62 -7.30 -17.04
CA TYR A 631 -9.75 -7.60 -15.91
C TYR A 631 -8.84 -6.40 -15.67
N LEU A 632 -8.90 -5.83 -14.45
CA LEU A 632 -8.16 -4.61 -14.15
C LEU A 632 -6.85 -4.89 -13.44
N ASP A 633 -6.94 -5.67 -12.38
CA ASP A 633 -5.84 -6.19 -11.59
C ASP A 633 -6.32 -7.44 -10.82
N SER A 634 -5.42 -8.04 -10.05
CA SER A 634 -5.71 -9.24 -9.25
C SER A 634 -6.79 -9.08 -8.20
N ARG A 635 -7.22 -7.86 -7.90
CA ARG A 635 -8.27 -7.56 -6.92
C ARG A 635 -9.61 -7.32 -7.57
N LEU A 636 -9.65 -6.80 -8.80
CA LEU A 636 -10.85 -6.18 -9.36
C LEU A 636 -11.10 -6.60 -10.82
N MET A 637 -12.33 -7.00 -11.09
CA MET A 637 -12.82 -7.34 -12.41
C MET A 637 -14.19 -6.69 -12.65
N VAL A 638 -14.45 -6.34 -13.91
CA VAL A 638 -15.77 -5.91 -14.37
C VAL A 638 -16.30 -6.93 -15.37
N LEU A 639 -17.50 -7.46 -15.12
CA LEU A 639 -18.23 -8.31 -16.07
C LEU A 639 -19.41 -7.54 -16.64
N ARG A 640 -19.76 -7.81 -17.90
CA ARG A 640 -20.87 -7.18 -18.60
C ARG A 640 -21.94 -8.19 -18.98
N GLY A 641 -23.18 -7.84 -18.68
CA GLY A 641 -24.36 -8.59 -19.09
C GLY A 641 -24.79 -8.30 -20.54
N VAL A 642 -25.65 -9.16 -21.11
CA VAL A 642 -26.30 -8.95 -22.43
C VAL A 642 -27.06 -7.63 -22.49
N ASN A 643 -27.63 -7.20 -21.36
CA ASN A 643 -28.34 -5.92 -21.20
C ASN A 643 -27.41 -4.69 -21.08
N GLY A 644 -26.09 -4.88 -21.15
CA GLY A 644 -25.09 -3.85 -20.97
C GLY A 644 -24.80 -3.48 -19.51
N SER A 645 -25.44 -4.14 -18.52
CA SER A 645 -25.16 -3.92 -17.11
C SER A 645 -23.73 -4.33 -16.76
N ALA A 646 -23.08 -3.58 -15.86
CA ALA A 646 -21.76 -3.90 -15.35
C ALA A 646 -21.85 -4.47 -13.94
N LEU A 647 -21.19 -5.61 -13.72
CA LEU A 647 -20.98 -6.24 -12.44
C LEU A 647 -19.53 -5.96 -12.01
N LEU A 648 -19.36 -5.25 -10.89
CA LEU A 648 -18.07 -4.97 -10.29
C LEU A 648 -17.77 -6.05 -9.25
N CYS A 649 -16.73 -6.85 -9.46
CA CYS A 649 -16.39 -7.98 -8.62
C CYS A 649 -14.98 -7.81 -8.02
N THR A 650 -14.83 -8.10 -6.72
CA THR A 650 -13.51 -8.16 -6.06
C THR A 650 -13.09 -9.58 -5.74
N ARG A 651 -11.78 -9.84 -5.73
CA ARG A 651 -11.27 -11.17 -5.42
C ARG A 651 -11.46 -11.50 -3.94
N SER A 652 -12.04 -12.66 -3.66
CA SER A 652 -12.17 -13.19 -2.30
C SER A 652 -11.03 -14.16 -2.04
N SER A 653 -10.24 -13.87 -1.00
CA SER A 653 -9.13 -14.74 -0.56
C SER A 653 -9.51 -15.63 0.62
N PHE A 654 -10.77 -15.59 1.05
CA PHE A 654 -11.31 -16.54 2.01
C PHE A 654 -11.59 -17.85 1.26
N GLN A 655 -10.63 -18.78 1.30
CA GLN A 655 -11.00 -20.18 1.31
C GLN A 655 -11.83 -20.36 2.59
N ASP A 656 -13.07 -20.80 2.44
CA ASP A 656 -13.87 -21.25 3.57
C ASP A 656 -13.01 -22.29 4.29
N SER A 657 -12.43 -21.89 5.42
CA SER A 657 -11.81 -22.83 6.34
C SER A 657 -12.95 -23.70 6.81
N VAL A 658 -12.99 -24.93 6.29
CA VAL A 658 -13.74 -26.04 6.86
C VAL A 658 -13.50 -26.11 8.36
#